data_AF-A0A8S8Z2R1-F1
#
_entry.id   AF-A0A8S8Z2R1-F1
#
_cell.length_a   1.000
_cell.length_b   1.000
_cell.length_c   1.000
_cell.angle_alpha   90.00
_cell.angle_beta   90.00
_cell.angle_gamma   90.00
#
_symmetry.space_group_name_H-M   'P 1'
#
loop_
_entity.id
_entity.type
_entity.pdbx_description
1 polymer ?
#
loop_
_entity_poly.entity_id
_entity_poly.type
_entity_poly.pdbx_seq_one_letter_code
_entity_poly.pdbx_strand_id
1 'polypeptide(L)'
;METAKMRNSVTMVLLMVMSTFAAIEIPRAEASEVVLTDAIQIVNGGSANDKMVATDADSMGNVHFVWSRNTQHLWYQMHNPRGDVLISETQISNPGAHRAWHPDISVDTDDNLHITWTDKANQWVILYTMIDPSQDDQSGDAAIDSVISIIDDFEISVHTQNRDWPAIDTDSENNAHIVWEDSFEPLDKFYQQPQIYYSMIQPDLNSREAVVAVGETLLTPIIGHKGHPDVAVDADDFVQIVWDDTRGGKVEMVAPIDTSGSMNTEWADMCVVFYGGYFASGGYFEGLKPMLLRANMTVYETLYALSGNWPSAATSGNCAAAYQTGGSGSQGPRGTPLGLTPGDDSGGIRELTEVVYNNGAVNLPQDGGYYSEFWGPGSTWACLSWRDSGGNVPGNPPTQLDHHWNPNATKIVIPISDEGPYGGDPAQQSDDTQSINEAHDACVIAGIIPVPLLAAGWGSGSTNVGSHMMDLAQCPNGFVSLSQRTCPGSTTRLTDAEGQMYSFPTSAASSTELQLMVEAMVYLSTNNSREIYMTVLDPLSLIQNPPPTWQMGDSGTFIDTTADRYIEDLGPSIDGLGYGNLVVVNDTRITLNDAYSLHPAISVDTSGNTHLAWMDGRAYGFDIDVNYEIYYTRLRLRGAGEWDGAPDGLPSYGIKQIVDSAISDVEGIDGIPTEIGHSGPIRTCPDSH
;
A
#
# COMPACT_ATOMS: atom_id res chain seq x y z
N MET A 1 57.90 -57.26 -3.95
CA MET A 1 56.88 -56.61 -4.80
C MET A 1 57.40 -55.23 -5.13
N GLU A 2 57.74 -55.03 -6.39
CA GLU A 2 58.35 -53.81 -6.93
C GLU A 2 57.42 -52.61 -6.79
N THR A 3 57.99 -51.47 -6.36
CA THR A 3 57.37 -50.16 -6.44
C THR A 3 57.50 -49.61 -7.86
N ALA A 4 56.41 -49.67 -8.62
CA ALA A 4 56.34 -49.11 -9.96
C ALA A 4 56.23 -47.57 -9.89
N LYS A 5 57.28 -46.91 -10.41
CA LYS A 5 57.29 -45.51 -10.85
C LYS A 5 56.13 -45.25 -11.81
N MET A 6 55.15 -44.43 -11.43
CA MET A 6 54.16 -43.88 -12.36
C MET A 6 54.51 -42.43 -12.72
N ARG A 7 54.40 -42.16 -14.03
CA ARG A 7 54.92 -41.07 -14.86
C ARG A 7 54.50 -39.65 -14.44
N ASN A 8 55.49 -38.78 -14.20
CA ASN A 8 55.38 -37.30 -14.12
C ASN A 8 54.94 -36.62 -15.44
N SER A 9 54.70 -37.38 -16.51
CA SER A 9 54.42 -36.83 -17.84
C SER A 9 52.95 -36.40 -18.02
N VAL A 10 52.00 -36.97 -17.27
CA VAL A 10 50.57 -36.64 -17.39
C VAL A 10 50.26 -35.32 -16.69
N THR A 11 50.89 -35.07 -15.54
CA THR A 11 50.74 -33.82 -14.77
C THR A 11 51.32 -32.62 -15.51
N MET A 12 52.39 -32.81 -16.27
CA MET A 12 53.03 -31.75 -17.04
C MET A 12 52.22 -31.39 -18.31
N VAL A 13 51.57 -32.37 -18.94
CA VAL A 13 50.64 -32.13 -20.05
C VAL A 13 49.37 -31.44 -19.54
N LEU A 14 48.86 -31.79 -18.37
CA LEU A 14 47.70 -31.13 -17.76
C LEU A 14 48.01 -29.66 -17.39
N LEU A 15 49.22 -29.37 -16.88
CA LEU A 15 49.68 -28.01 -16.60
C LEU A 15 49.90 -27.19 -17.88
N MET A 16 50.41 -27.80 -18.96
CA MET A 16 50.55 -27.12 -20.26
C MET A 16 49.19 -26.83 -20.90
N VAL A 17 48.23 -27.76 -20.80
CA VAL A 17 46.85 -27.56 -21.30
C VAL A 17 46.11 -26.51 -20.46
N MET A 18 46.28 -26.47 -19.14
CA MET A 18 45.72 -25.38 -18.32
C MET A 18 46.40 -24.03 -18.59
N SER A 19 47.70 -24.00 -18.93
CA SER A 19 48.38 -22.76 -19.31
C SER A 19 47.95 -22.20 -20.68
N THR A 20 47.40 -23.05 -21.58
CA THR A 20 46.80 -22.58 -22.83
C THR A 20 45.41 -21.96 -22.64
N PHE A 21 44.68 -22.31 -21.56
CA PHE A 21 43.41 -21.64 -21.20
C PHE A 21 43.62 -20.33 -20.43
N ALA A 22 44.79 -20.12 -19.80
CA ALA A 22 45.14 -18.87 -19.13
C ALA A 22 45.48 -17.71 -20.08
N ALA A 23 45.54 -17.97 -21.40
CA ALA A 23 45.81 -16.98 -22.45
C ALA A 23 44.55 -16.64 -23.27
N ILE A 24 43.36 -17.14 -22.87
CA ILE A 24 42.11 -16.55 -23.35
C ILE A 24 42.02 -15.20 -22.65
N GLU A 25 42.34 -14.14 -23.40
CA GLU A 25 41.88 -12.80 -23.03
C GLU A 25 40.37 -12.92 -22.89
N ILE A 26 39.88 -12.93 -21.64
CA ILE A 26 38.50 -12.63 -21.35
C ILE A 26 38.31 -11.24 -21.98
N PRO A 27 37.45 -11.08 -23.00
CA PRO A 27 37.17 -9.75 -23.49
C PRO A 27 36.73 -8.95 -22.27
N ARG A 28 37.53 -7.93 -21.91
CA ARG A 28 36.99 -6.89 -21.04
C ARG A 28 35.79 -6.38 -21.81
N ALA A 29 34.62 -6.40 -21.19
CA ALA A 29 33.54 -5.54 -21.62
C ALA A 29 34.10 -4.11 -21.54
N GLU A 30 34.64 -3.63 -22.65
CA GLU A 30 34.72 -2.20 -22.90
C GLU A 30 33.27 -1.74 -22.76
N ALA A 31 33.02 -0.74 -21.91
CA ALA A 31 31.72 -0.13 -21.81
C ALA A 31 31.23 0.13 -23.23
N SER A 32 30.08 -0.46 -23.60
CA SER A 32 29.43 -0.11 -24.86
C SER A 32 29.46 1.40 -24.93
N GLU A 33 30.04 1.94 -26.00
CA GLU A 33 29.94 3.37 -26.29
C GLU A 33 28.46 3.69 -26.15
N VAL A 34 28.10 4.50 -25.14
CA VAL A 34 26.73 4.93 -24.94
C VAL A 34 26.44 5.82 -26.13
N VAL A 35 25.89 5.23 -27.18
CA VAL A 35 25.36 5.97 -28.31
C VAL A 35 24.13 6.67 -27.74
N LEU A 36 24.32 7.91 -27.29
CA LEU A 36 23.21 8.84 -27.09
C LEU A 36 22.60 9.08 -28.46
N THR A 37 21.71 8.19 -28.87
CA THR A 37 20.79 8.44 -29.98
C THR A 37 19.79 9.49 -29.53
N ASP A 38 19.37 10.35 -30.44
CA ASP A 38 18.25 11.25 -30.18
C ASP A 38 17.03 10.43 -29.74
N ALA A 39 16.22 10.98 -28.85
CA ALA A 39 14.98 10.33 -28.40
C ALA A 39 14.12 9.99 -29.62
N ILE A 40 13.77 8.71 -29.75
CA ILE A 40 12.85 8.26 -30.79
C ILE A 40 11.41 8.42 -30.30
N GLN A 41 10.55 8.94 -31.16
CA GLN A 41 9.12 8.96 -30.91
C GLN A 41 8.54 7.60 -31.28
N ILE A 42 7.99 6.86 -30.30
CA ILE A 42 7.40 5.54 -30.53
C ILE A 42 6.07 5.66 -31.30
N VAL A 43 5.16 6.50 -30.79
CA VAL A 43 3.83 6.75 -31.37
C VAL A 43 3.57 8.23 -31.53
N ASN A 44 2.89 8.60 -32.63
CA ASN A 44 2.32 9.95 -32.80
C ASN A 44 0.79 9.87 -32.72
N GLY A 45 0.28 9.78 -31.49
CA GLY A 45 -1.15 9.64 -31.21
C GLY A 45 -2.01 10.84 -31.63
N GLY A 46 -1.41 11.96 -32.02
CA GLY A 46 -2.12 13.17 -32.40
C GLY A 46 -3.00 13.71 -31.27
N SER A 47 -4.32 13.51 -31.38
CA SER A 47 -5.29 13.87 -30.32
C SER A 47 -5.59 12.72 -29.35
N ALA A 48 -5.03 11.53 -29.57
CA ALA A 48 -5.17 10.40 -28.67
C ALA A 48 -4.35 10.63 -27.39
N ASN A 49 -4.87 10.11 -26.28
CA ASN A 49 -4.18 10.07 -25.00
C ASN A 49 -3.64 8.65 -24.77
N ASP A 50 -2.39 8.43 -25.16
CA ASP A 50 -1.66 7.17 -24.98
C ASP A 50 -0.94 7.19 -23.62
N LYS A 51 -1.13 6.15 -22.80
CA LYS A 51 -0.57 6.07 -21.45
C LYS A 51 -0.42 4.63 -20.96
N MET A 52 0.24 4.46 -19.81
CA MET A 52 0.48 3.15 -19.16
C MET A 52 1.16 2.20 -20.13
N VAL A 53 2.33 2.62 -20.64
CA VAL A 53 3.11 1.81 -21.57
C VAL A 53 3.89 0.76 -20.78
N ALA A 54 3.84 -0.48 -21.26
CA ALA A 54 4.71 -1.56 -20.84
C ALA A 54 5.56 -2.00 -22.03
N THR A 55 6.77 -2.48 -21.76
CA THR A 55 7.75 -2.80 -22.80
C THR A 55 8.59 -3.99 -22.41
N ASP A 56 8.87 -4.84 -23.39
CA ASP A 56 9.85 -5.91 -23.29
C ASP A 56 10.52 -6.17 -24.65
N ALA A 57 11.55 -7.01 -24.71
CA ALA A 57 12.33 -7.26 -25.91
C ALA A 57 12.45 -8.74 -26.24
N ASP A 58 12.33 -9.08 -27.53
CA ASP A 58 12.52 -10.45 -28.03
C ASP A 58 14.00 -10.87 -28.13
N SER A 59 14.23 -12.13 -28.50
CA SER A 59 15.56 -12.72 -28.67
C SER A 59 16.43 -12.04 -29.74
N MET A 60 15.81 -11.28 -30.65
CA MET A 60 16.49 -10.49 -31.70
C MET A 60 16.76 -9.04 -31.27
N GLY A 61 16.29 -8.64 -30.09
CA GLY A 61 16.37 -7.28 -29.55
C GLY A 61 15.36 -6.32 -30.17
N ASN A 62 14.31 -6.84 -30.84
CA ASN A 62 13.18 -6.02 -31.20
C ASN A 62 12.43 -5.65 -29.91
N VAL A 63 11.97 -4.40 -29.83
CA VAL A 63 11.27 -3.88 -28.65
C VAL A 63 9.78 -3.87 -28.93
N HIS A 64 9.03 -4.45 -28.01
CA HIS A 64 7.59 -4.54 -28.02
C HIS A 64 7.01 -3.50 -27.08
N PHE A 65 5.97 -2.81 -27.54
CA PHE A 65 5.28 -1.78 -26.77
C PHE A 65 3.80 -2.14 -26.67
N VAL A 66 3.27 -2.13 -25.45
CA VAL A 66 1.84 -2.28 -25.19
C VAL A 66 1.38 -1.08 -24.37
N TRP A 67 0.24 -0.47 -24.73
CA TRP A 67 -0.27 0.68 -23.99
C TRP A 67 -1.79 0.83 -24.09
N SER A 68 -2.34 1.68 -23.22
CA SER A 68 -3.76 2.07 -23.25
C SER A 68 -3.95 3.35 -24.04
N ARG A 69 -4.86 3.32 -25.03
CA ARG A 69 -5.25 4.51 -25.80
C ARG A 69 -6.61 5.03 -25.34
N ASN A 70 -6.64 6.30 -24.96
CA ASN A 70 -7.83 7.00 -24.45
C ASN A 70 -8.50 6.32 -23.24
N THR A 71 -7.79 5.49 -22.47
CA THR A 71 -8.39 4.59 -21.45
C THR A 71 -9.48 3.67 -21.99
N GLN A 72 -9.39 3.27 -23.24
CA GLN A 72 -10.42 2.44 -23.87
C GLN A 72 -9.85 1.09 -24.25
N HIS A 73 -9.00 1.05 -25.27
CA HIS A 73 -8.49 -0.18 -25.84
C HIS A 73 -6.99 -0.34 -25.60
N LEU A 74 -6.56 -1.60 -25.67
CA LEU A 74 -5.17 -2.01 -25.62
C LEU A 74 -4.57 -1.97 -27.03
N TRP A 75 -3.36 -1.41 -27.13
CA TRP A 75 -2.64 -1.23 -28.39
C TRP A 75 -1.24 -1.82 -28.29
N TYR A 76 -0.74 -2.31 -29.42
CA TYR A 76 0.56 -2.95 -29.60
C TYR A 76 1.34 -2.32 -30.75
N GLN A 77 2.67 -2.28 -30.62
CA GLN A 77 3.62 -1.90 -31.66
C GLN A 77 4.96 -2.63 -31.48
N MET A 78 5.68 -2.86 -32.57
CA MET A 78 7.00 -3.51 -32.56
C MET A 78 8.03 -2.67 -33.30
N HIS A 79 9.20 -2.49 -32.69
CA HIS A 79 10.34 -1.80 -33.30
C HIS A 79 11.55 -2.72 -33.36
N ASN A 80 12.37 -2.59 -34.40
CA ASN A 80 13.67 -3.26 -34.43
C ASN A 80 14.69 -2.58 -33.47
N PRO A 81 15.88 -3.17 -33.23
CA PRO A 81 16.91 -2.57 -32.37
C PRO A 81 17.43 -1.19 -32.81
N ARG A 82 17.10 -0.74 -34.02
CA ARG A 82 17.47 0.58 -34.56
C ARG A 82 16.34 1.61 -34.41
N GLY A 83 15.19 1.19 -33.91
CA GLY A 83 14.00 2.02 -33.75
C GLY A 83 13.08 2.09 -34.96
N ASP A 84 13.34 1.33 -36.04
CA ASP A 84 12.42 1.27 -37.18
C ASP A 84 11.18 0.43 -36.80
N VAL A 85 9.99 0.88 -37.21
CA VAL A 85 8.73 0.17 -36.96
C VAL A 85 8.67 -1.10 -37.81
N LEU A 86 8.44 -2.24 -37.16
CA LEU A 86 8.19 -3.54 -37.79
C LEU A 86 6.70 -3.85 -37.85
N ILE A 87 5.96 -3.53 -36.79
CA ILE A 87 4.51 -3.59 -36.73
C ILE A 87 4.04 -2.26 -36.18
N SER A 88 3.22 -1.53 -36.92
CA SER A 88 2.65 -0.24 -36.50
C SER A 88 1.46 -0.43 -35.56
N GLU A 89 0.91 0.68 -35.04
CA GLU A 89 -0.06 0.64 -33.95
C GLU A 89 -1.26 -0.27 -34.29
N THR A 90 -1.40 -1.37 -33.56
CA THR A 90 -2.43 -2.39 -33.75
C THR A 90 -3.26 -2.50 -32.49
N GLN A 91 -4.59 -2.38 -32.59
CA GLN A 91 -5.46 -2.68 -31.45
C GLN A 91 -5.50 -4.19 -31.25
N ILE A 92 -5.21 -4.65 -30.02
CA ILE A 92 -5.15 -6.08 -29.67
C ILE A 92 -6.20 -6.51 -28.64
N SER A 93 -6.93 -5.56 -28.04
CA SER A 93 -8.12 -5.88 -27.24
C SER A 93 -9.31 -6.13 -28.15
N ASN A 94 -10.21 -7.02 -27.72
CA ASN A 94 -11.43 -7.34 -28.43
C ASN A 94 -12.32 -6.13 -28.81
N PRO A 95 -13.17 -6.27 -29.85
CA PRO A 95 -14.18 -5.27 -30.15
C PRO A 95 -15.20 -5.14 -29.01
N GLY A 96 -15.40 -3.93 -28.51
CA GLY A 96 -16.30 -3.72 -27.38
C GLY A 96 -16.11 -2.38 -26.71
N ALA A 97 -16.85 -2.17 -25.63
CA ALA A 97 -16.59 -1.06 -24.73
C ALA A 97 -15.63 -1.56 -23.64
N HIS A 98 -14.36 -1.23 -23.76
CA HIS A 98 -13.34 -1.54 -22.78
C HIS A 98 -12.87 -0.28 -22.08
N ARG A 99 -12.30 -0.46 -20.89
CA ARG A 99 -11.43 0.51 -20.24
C ARG A 99 -10.15 -0.22 -19.84
N ALA A 100 -9.22 -0.35 -20.77
CA ALA A 100 -7.92 -0.98 -20.54
C ALA A 100 -7.01 -0.12 -19.65
N TRP A 101 -6.54 -0.69 -18.54
CA TRP A 101 -5.67 -0.07 -17.54
C TRP A 101 -4.53 -1.01 -17.16
N HIS A 102 -3.39 -0.40 -16.80
CA HIS A 102 -2.19 -1.07 -16.27
C HIS A 102 -1.84 -2.36 -17.03
N PRO A 103 -1.57 -2.27 -18.34
CA PRO A 103 -1.06 -3.43 -19.05
C PRO A 103 0.37 -3.70 -18.61
N ASP A 104 0.74 -4.98 -18.65
CA ASP A 104 2.10 -5.46 -18.46
C ASP A 104 2.41 -6.58 -19.47
N ILE A 105 3.69 -6.79 -19.78
CA ILE A 105 4.14 -7.66 -20.87
C ILE A 105 5.42 -8.42 -20.49
N SER A 106 5.47 -9.69 -20.87
CA SER A 106 6.68 -10.52 -20.83
C SER A 106 6.80 -11.34 -22.13
N VAL A 107 7.99 -11.37 -22.72
CA VAL A 107 8.31 -12.14 -23.93
C VAL A 107 8.90 -13.48 -23.54
N ASP A 108 8.27 -14.57 -23.98
CA ASP A 108 8.73 -15.93 -23.68
C ASP A 108 9.90 -16.37 -24.56
N THR A 109 10.43 -17.57 -24.28
CA THR A 109 11.62 -18.08 -24.97
C THR A 109 11.40 -18.40 -26.46
N ASP A 110 10.14 -18.45 -26.90
CA ASP A 110 9.73 -18.68 -28.29
C ASP A 110 9.39 -17.35 -29.02
N ASP A 111 9.70 -16.19 -28.41
CA ASP A 111 9.39 -14.84 -28.89
C ASP A 111 7.87 -14.54 -28.97
N ASN A 112 7.03 -15.26 -28.22
CA ASN A 112 5.62 -14.90 -28.04
C ASN A 112 5.46 -13.95 -26.86
N LEU A 113 4.49 -13.05 -26.97
CA LEU A 113 4.23 -12.02 -25.98
C LEU A 113 3.06 -12.43 -25.11
N HIS A 114 3.30 -12.47 -23.81
CA HIS A 114 2.30 -12.65 -22.77
C HIS A 114 1.92 -11.28 -22.25
N ILE A 115 0.63 -10.94 -22.31
CA ILE A 115 0.15 -9.61 -21.96
C ILE A 115 -0.96 -9.75 -20.93
N THR A 116 -0.85 -9.04 -19.80
CA THR A 116 -1.93 -8.92 -18.83
C THR A 116 -2.40 -7.48 -18.74
N TRP A 117 -3.67 -7.26 -18.43
CA TRP A 117 -4.25 -5.92 -18.29
C TRP A 117 -5.58 -5.97 -17.52
N THR A 118 -6.03 -4.81 -17.04
CA THR A 118 -7.32 -4.70 -16.35
C THR A 118 -8.37 -4.02 -17.23
N ASP A 119 -9.53 -4.64 -17.40
CA ASP A 119 -10.71 -3.97 -17.98
C ASP A 119 -11.60 -3.39 -16.87
N LYS A 120 -11.72 -2.05 -16.83
CA LYS A 120 -12.54 -1.30 -15.87
C LYS A 120 -13.87 -0.80 -16.45
N ALA A 121 -14.33 -1.33 -17.59
CA ALA A 121 -15.57 -0.90 -18.23
C ALA A 121 -16.81 -1.25 -17.41
N ASN A 122 -16.80 -2.42 -16.75
CA ASN A 122 -17.86 -2.91 -15.88
C ASN A 122 -17.28 -3.31 -14.51
N GLN A 123 -17.62 -4.51 -14.05
CA GLN A 123 -16.90 -5.19 -12.99
C GLN A 123 -15.45 -5.38 -13.44
N TRP A 124 -14.48 -5.04 -12.60
CA TRP A 124 -13.08 -5.00 -13.03
C TRP A 124 -12.60 -6.43 -13.30
N VAL A 125 -11.98 -6.67 -14.45
CA VAL A 125 -11.53 -8.00 -14.87
C VAL A 125 -10.02 -7.97 -15.10
N ILE A 126 -9.30 -8.95 -14.55
CA ILE A 126 -7.92 -9.22 -14.94
C ILE A 126 -7.95 -10.11 -16.17
N LEU A 127 -7.33 -9.65 -17.26
CA LEU A 127 -7.30 -10.31 -18.54
C LEU A 127 -5.88 -10.77 -18.89
N TYR A 128 -5.80 -11.82 -19.69
CA TYR A 128 -4.58 -12.31 -20.32
C TYR A 128 -4.78 -12.49 -21.82
N THR A 129 -3.83 -12.01 -22.60
CA THR A 129 -3.82 -12.09 -24.05
C THR A 129 -2.42 -12.55 -24.48
N MET A 130 -2.34 -13.47 -25.45
CA MET A 130 -1.05 -13.93 -25.99
C MET A 130 -0.98 -13.63 -27.47
N ILE A 131 0.10 -12.97 -27.90
CA ILE A 131 0.32 -12.64 -29.31
C ILE A 131 1.64 -13.23 -29.83
N ASP A 132 1.63 -13.68 -31.08
CA ASP A 132 2.79 -14.12 -31.85
C ASP A 132 3.04 -13.12 -33.01
N PRO A 133 3.98 -12.18 -32.84
CA PRO A 133 4.31 -11.19 -33.87
C PRO A 133 4.91 -11.80 -35.15
N SER A 134 5.34 -13.06 -35.13
CA SER A 134 5.87 -13.75 -36.32
C SER A 134 4.78 -14.18 -37.29
N GLN A 135 3.50 -14.15 -36.87
CA GLN A 135 2.35 -14.38 -37.75
C GLN A 135 2.07 -13.20 -38.69
N ASP A 136 2.65 -12.02 -38.41
CA ASP A 136 2.63 -10.86 -39.28
C ASP A 136 3.83 -10.86 -40.24
N ASP A 137 3.75 -10.15 -41.37
CA ASP A 137 4.87 -10.04 -42.31
C ASP A 137 5.92 -8.99 -41.92
N GLN A 138 5.68 -8.25 -40.83
CA GLN A 138 6.55 -7.26 -40.21
C GLN A 138 6.98 -6.17 -41.20
N SER A 139 6.08 -5.78 -42.11
CA SER A 139 6.37 -4.83 -43.19
C SER A 139 6.40 -3.36 -42.74
N GLY A 140 6.09 -3.10 -41.47
CA GLY A 140 5.98 -1.77 -40.87
C GLY A 140 4.56 -1.19 -40.89
N ASP A 141 3.57 -1.92 -41.41
CA ASP A 141 2.15 -1.58 -41.32
C ASP A 141 1.48 -2.22 -40.10
N ALA A 142 0.18 -1.98 -39.92
CA ALA A 142 -0.56 -2.48 -38.76
C ALA A 142 -0.91 -3.95 -38.99
N ALA A 143 -0.68 -4.77 -37.98
CA ALA A 143 -1.03 -6.17 -38.02
C ALA A 143 -2.56 -6.37 -37.95
N ILE A 144 -2.99 -7.61 -38.18
CA ILE A 144 -4.37 -8.03 -37.98
C ILE A 144 -4.43 -8.78 -36.64
N ASP A 145 -5.15 -8.22 -35.66
CA ASP A 145 -5.34 -8.79 -34.32
C ASP A 145 -5.70 -10.29 -34.35
N SER A 146 -6.75 -10.67 -35.08
CA SER A 146 -7.18 -12.07 -35.20
C SER A 146 -6.15 -13.04 -35.82
N VAL A 147 -5.03 -12.52 -36.34
CA VAL A 147 -3.91 -13.30 -36.89
C VAL A 147 -2.79 -13.43 -35.87
N ILE A 148 -2.38 -12.30 -35.26
CA ILE A 148 -1.27 -12.29 -34.30
C ILE A 148 -1.70 -12.76 -32.90
N SER A 149 -2.95 -12.56 -32.50
CA SER A 149 -3.47 -13.03 -31.21
C SER A 149 -3.73 -14.53 -31.27
N ILE A 150 -2.83 -15.29 -30.62
CA ILE A 150 -2.86 -16.75 -30.57
C ILE A 150 -3.65 -17.25 -29.37
N ILE A 151 -3.77 -16.47 -28.29
CA ILE A 151 -4.78 -16.62 -27.25
C ILE A 151 -5.47 -15.26 -27.12
N ASP A 152 -6.78 -15.28 -27.35
CA ASP A 152 -7.64 -14.10 -27.25
C ASP A 152 -7.87 -13.70 -25.78
N ASP A 153 -8.46 -12.53 -25.51
CA ASP A 153 -8.65 -11.97 -24.16
C ASP A 153 -9.31 -12.99 -23.20
N PHE A 154 -8.51 -13.61 -22.36
CA PHE A 154 -8.89 -14.63 -21.40
C PHE A 154 -9.13 -14.00 -20.03
N GLU A 155 -10.32 -14.22 -19.46
CA GLU A 155 -10.68 -13.75 -18.12
C GLU A 155 -9.99 -14.60 -17.04
N ILE A 156 -9.02 -14.02 -16.34
CA ILE A 156 -8.34 -14.66 -15.21
C ILE A 156 -9.16 -14.54 -13.93
N SER A 157 -9.65 -13.33 -13.64
CA SER A 157 -10.35 -13.03 -12.39
C SER A 157 -11.43 -11.98 -12.57
N VAL A 158 -12.62 -12.26 -12.04
CA VAL A 158 -13.77 -11.35 -12.00
C VAL A 158 -14.67 -11.65 -10.78
N HIS A 159 -14.70 -10.71 -9.83
CA HIS A 159 -15.49 -10.75 -8.60
C HIS A 159 -16.07 -9.37 -8.26
N THR A 160 -16.95 -9.30 -7.26
CA THR A 160 -17.82 -8.12 -7.04
C THR A 160 -17.06 -6.84 -6.67
N GLN A 161 -15.87 -6.97 -6.12
CA GLN A 161 -14.99 -5.88 -5.73
C GLN A 161 -14.02 -5.52 -6.85
N ASN A 162 -13.19 -4.50 -6.64
CA ASN A 162 -12.23 -4.02 -7.62
C ASN A 162 -10.91 -4.81 -7.56
N ARG A 163 -10.28 -4.98 -8.73
CA ARG A 163 -8.98 -5.62 -8.92
C ARG A 163 -8.20 -4.93 -10.02
N ASP A 164 -6.90 -4.72 -9.82
CA ASP A 164 -6.09 -3.86 -10.69
C ASP A 164 -4.59 -4.21 -10.60
N TRP A 165 -3.77 -3.42 -11.29
CA TRP A 165 -2.31 -3.51 -11.28
C TRP A 165 -1.78 -4.94 -11.48
N PRO A 166 -2.19 -5.61 -12.58
CA PRO A 166 -1.63 -6.90 -12.88
C PRO A 166 -0.18 -6.75 -13.36
N ALA A 167 0.67 -7.68 -12.98
CA ALA A 167 2.03 -7.83 -13.49
C ALA A 167 2.25 -9.29 -13.93
N ILE A 168 3.14 -9.49 -14.89
CA ILE A 168 3.35 -10.79 -15.55
C ILE A 168 4.82 -11.08 -15.80
N ASP A 169 5.22 -12.32 -15.57
CA ASP A 169 6.49 -12.84 -16.07
C ASP A 169 6.35 -14.32 -16.47
N THR A 170 7.32 -14.86 -17.22
CA THR A 170 7.26 -16.23 -17.76
C THR A 170 8.37 -17.12 -17.24
N ASP A 171 8.05 -18.40 -16.98
CA ASP A 171 9.05 -19.41 -16.63
C ASP A 171 9.74 -20.03 -17.85
N SER A 172 10.70 -20.92 -17.60
CA SER A 172 11.45 -21.63 -18.64
C SER A 172 10.60 -22.64 -19.45
N GLU A 173 9.38 -22.93 -19.02
CA GLU A 173 8.39 -23.75 -19.72
C GLU A 173 7.37 -22.88 -20.51
N ASN A 174 7.60 -21.56 -20.58
CA ASN A 174 6.73 -20.55 -21.20
C ASN A 174 5.33 -20.46 -20.56
N ASN A 175 5.20 -20.82 -19.28
CA ASN A 175 4.00 -20.55 -18.50
C ASN A 175 4.02 -19.10 -17.99
N ALA A 176 2.86 -18.47 -17.93
CA ALA A 176 2.69 -17.11 -17.45
C ALA A 176 2.37 -17.10 -15.95
N HIS A 177 3.10 -16.28 -15.19
CA HIS A 177 2.92 -16.03 -13.77
C HIS A 177 2.33 -14.65 -13.59
N ILE A 178 1.08 -14.56 -13.13
CA ILE A 178 0.33 -13.30 -13.09
C ILE A 178 -0.03 -12.98 -11.66
N VAL A 179 0.29 -11.77 -11.23
CA VAL A 179 -0.02 -11.23 -9.91
C VAL A 179 -0.87 -9.97 -10.03
N TRP A 180 -1.75 -9.70 -9.07
CA TRP A 180 -2.58 -8.48 -9.07
C TRP A 180 -3.04 -8.10 -7.67
N GLU A 181 -3.50 -6.87 -7.48
CA GLU A 181 -4.22 -6.48 -6.28
C GLU A 181 -5.73 -6.73 -6.43
N ASP A 182 -6.37 -7.26 -5.40
CA ASP A 182 -7.83 -7.51 -5.39
C ASP A 182 -8.43 -7.19 -4.03
N SER A 183 -9.55 -6.47 -4.01
CA SER A 183 -10.32 -6.18 -2.80
C SER A 183 -11.38 -7.24 -2.51
N PHE A 184 -11.56 -8.22 -3.39
CA PHE A 184 -12.35 -9.41 -3.12
C PHE A 184 -11.54 -10.40 -2.29
N GLU A 185 -12.14 -10.90 -1.22
CA GLU A 185 -11.65 -12.09 -0.53
C GLU A 185 -12.83 -12.93 -0.01
N PRO A 186 -12.74 -14.27 -0.04
CA PRO A 186 -13.93 -15.11 0.14
C PRO A 186 -14.57 -15.16 1.55
N LEU A 187 -13.88 -14.73 2.60
CA LEU A 187 -14.35 -14.84 3.98
C LEU A 187 -14.83 -13.49 4.57
N ASP A 188 -14.64 -12.38 3.84
CA ASP A 188 -14.98 -11.01 4.25
C ASP A 188 -14.38 -10.60 5.63
N LYS A 189 -13.18 -11.11 5.92
CA LYS A 189 -12.40 -10.88 7.14
C LYS A 189 -11.52 -9.64 7.10
N PHE A 190 -11.18 -9.16 5.91
CA PHE A 190 -10.25 -8.06 5.71
C PHE A 190 -10.95 -6.77 5.29
N TYR A 191 -12.27 -6.67 5.48
CA TYR A 191 -13.04 -5.42 5.31
C TYR A 191 -12.79 -4.78 3.94
N GLN A 192 -12.75 -5.61 2.89
CA GLN A 192 -12.49 -5.22 1.51
C GLN A 192 -11.17 -4.44 1.31
N GLN A 193 -10.20 -4.60 2.21
CA GLN A 193 -8.85 -4.09 2.00
C GLN A 193 -8.16 -4.92 0.91
N PRO A 194 -7.45 -4.27 -0.04
CA PRO A 194 -6.81 -4.96 -1.14
C PRO A 194 -5.76 -5.95 -0.65
N GLN A 195 -5.77 -7.15 -1.24
CA GLN A 195 -4.83 -8.24 -1.03
C GLN A 195 -4.07 -8.55 -2.32
N ILE A 196 -2.95 -9.26 -2.21
CA ILE A 196 -2.20 -9.71 -3.38
C ILE A 196 -2.63 -11.12 -3.76
N TYR A 197 -2.92 -11.29 -5.04
CA TYR A 197 -3.31 -12.54 -5.66
C TYR A 197 -2.29 -12.99 -6.70
N TYR A 198 -2.28 -14.30 -6.94
CA TYR A 198 -1.44 -14.96 -7.93
C TYR A 198 -2.24 -16.01 -8.70
N SER A 199 -1.90 -16.20 -9.98
CA SER A 199 -2.37 -17.29 -10.83
C SER A 199 -1.26 -17.71 -11.79
N MET A 200 -1.25 -18.99 -12.17
CA MET A 200 -0.34 -19.51 -13.19
C MET A 200 -1.15 -19.96 -14.39
N ILE A 201 -0.79 -19.47 -15.56
CA ILE A 201 -1.42 -19.81 -16.84
C ILE A 201 -0.45 -20.64 -17.66
N GLN A 202 -0.89 -21.80 -18.12
CA GLN A 202 -0.18 -22.65 -19.07
C GLN A 202 -0.85 -22.51 -20.45
N PRO A 203 -0.24 -21.80 -21.42
CA PRO A 203 -0.77 -21.69 -22.77
C PRO A 203 -0.80 -23.04 -23.49
N ASP A 204 -1.94 -23.43 -24.06
CA ASP A 204 -2.00 -24.53 -25.03
C ASP A 204 -2.09 -23.96 -26.45
N LEU A 205 -0.93 -23.81 -27.09
CA LEU A 205 -0.81 -23.26 -28.43
C LEU A 205 -1.49 -24.13 -29.53
N ASN A 206 -1.77 -25.41 -29.25
CA ASN A 206 -2.45 -26.27 -30.21
C ASN A 206 -3.95 -25.97 -30.26
N SER A 207 -4.57 -25.78 -29.10
CA SER A 207 -5.98 -25.44 -28.96
C SER A 207 -6.22 -23.92 -29.00
N ARG A 208 -5.16 -23.11 -28.83
CA ARG A 208 -5.22 -21.65 -28.71
C ARG A 208 -6.04 -21.22 -27.48
N GLU A 209 -5.86 -21.93 -26.37
CA GLU A 209 -6.55 -21.68 -25.11
C GLU A 209 -5.54 -21.47 -23.97
N ALA A 210 -5.89 -20.60 -23.03
CA ALA A 210 -5.19 -20.48 -21.75
C ALA A 210 -5.72 -21.52 -20.76
N VAL A 211 -4.82 -22.31 -20.17
CA VAL A 211 -5.17 -23.28 -19.12
C VAL A 211 -4.70 -22.77 -17.77
N VAL A 212 -5.60 -22.63 -16.80
CA VAL A 212 -5.23 -22.25 -15.43
C VAL A 212 -4.53 -23.42 -14.74
N ALA A 213 -3.22 -23.29 -14.53
CA ALA A 213 -2.38 -24.30 -13.90
C ALA A 213 -2.44 -24.24 -12.36
N VAL A 214 -2.36 -23.02 -11.82
CA VAL A 214 -2.63 -22.70 -10.40
C VAL A 214 -3.74 -21.67 -10.38
N GLY A 215 -4.84 -21.97 -9.67
CA GLY A 215 -5.98 -21.08 -9.57
C GLY A 215 -5.70 -19.81 -8.77
N GLU A 216 -6.66 -18.89 -8.75
CA GLU A 216 -6.57 -17.64 -7.98
C GLU A 216 -6.15 -17.92 -6.54
N THR A 217 -4.94 -17.48 -6.19
CA THR A 217 -4.28 -17.77 -4.92
C THR A 217 -4.09 -16.49 -4.14
N LEU A 218 -4.79 -16.36 -3.01
CA LEU A 218 -4.59 -15.28 -2.05
C LEU A 218 -3.23 -15.48 -1.36
N LEU A 219 -2.24 -14.67 -1.73
CA LEU A 219 -0.88 -14.75 -1.20
C LEU A 219 -0.74 -14.08 0.16
N THR A 220 -1.59 -13.10 0.47
CA THR A 220 -1.44 -12.29 1.67
C THR A 220 -2.67 -12.38 2.56
N PRO A 221 -2.97 -13.52 3.21
CA PRO A 221 -4.20 -13.69 4.00
C PRO A 221 -4.11 -13.02 5.38
N ILE A 222 -3.81 -11.72 5.39
CA ILE A 222 -3.63 -10.91 6.59
C ILE A 222 -4.07 -9.48 6.35
N ILE A 223 -4.72 -8.88 7.35
CA ILE A 223 -5.24 -7.52 7.25
C ILE A 223 -4.11 -6.50 7.03
N GLY A 224 -4.39 -5.51 6.18
CA GLY A 224 -3.46 -4.47 5.76
C GLY A 224 -3.85 -3.97 4.39
N HIS A 225 -3.42 -2.75 4.03
CA HIS A 225 -3.59 -2.25 2.68
C HIS A 225 -2.39 -2.68 1.86
N LYS A 226 -2.62 -3.35 0.74
CA LYS A 226 -1.58 -3.87 -0.15
C LYS A 226 -1.81 -3.36 -1.55
N GLY A 227 -0.76 -3.21 -2.33
CA GLY A 227 -0.93 -2.81 -3.71
C GLY A 227 0.34 -2.85 -4.53
N HIS A 228 0.14 -2.55 -5.81
CA HIS A 228 1.20 -2.45 -6.81
C HIS A 228 2.16 -3.65 -6.79
N PRO A 229 1.64 -4.88 -6.95
CA PRO A 229 2.52 -6.03 -7.01
C PRO A 229 3.33 -6.03 -8.31
N ASP A 230 4.52 -6.62 -8.25
CA ASP A 230 5.35 -6.93 -9.41
C ASP A 230 5.98 -8.32 -9.25
N VAL A 231 6.32 -8.98 -10.35
CA VAL A 231 6.76 -10.38 -10.39
C VAL A 231 7.99 -10.57 -11.27
N ALA A 232 8.91 -11.43 -10.83
CA ALA A 232 10.02 -11.89 -11.65
C ALA A 232 10.30 -13.37 -11.40
N VAL A 233 10.57 -14.12 -12.46
CA VAL A 233 10.94 -15.53 -12.43
C VAL A 233 12.45 -15.67 -12.58
N ASP A 234 13.08 -16.44 -11.70
CA ASP A 234 14.52 -16.68 -11.79
C ASP A 234 14.87 -17.83 -12.74
N ALA A 235 16.16 -17.99 -13.05
CA ALA A 235 16.63 -19.01 -13.98
C ALA A 235 16.44 -20.47 -13.50
N ASP A 236 15.97 -20.68 -12.27
CA ASP A 236 15.60 -21.98 -11.72
C ASP A 236 14.07 -22.08 -11.52
N ASP A 237 13.28 -21.22 -12.19
CA ASP A 237 11.82 -21.14 -12.20
C ASP A 237 11.16 -20.81 -10.85
N PHE A 238 11.91 -20.18 -9.92
CA PHE A 238 11.28 -19.61 -8.73
C PHE A 238 10.66 -18.26 -9.04
N VAL A 239 9.42 -18.08 -8.60
CA VAL A 239 8.66 -16.85 -8.81
C VAL A 239 8.84 -15.95 -7.60
N GLN A 240 9.41 -14.77 -7.80
CA GLN A 240 9.60 -13.76 -6.75
C GLN A 240 8.58 -12.66 -6.96
N ILE A 241 7.80 -12.37 -5.93
CA ILE A 241 6.70 -11.39 -6.00
C ILE A 241 6.98 -10.31 -4.96
N VAL A 242 6.82 -9.05 -5.33
CA VAL A 242 6.96 -7.88 -4.44
C VAL A 242 5.72 -7.02 -4.47
N TRP A 243 5.44 -6.29 -3.39
CA TRP A 243 4.31 -5.35 -3.28
C TRP A 243 4.57 -4.33 -2.17
N ASP A 244 3.80 -3.23 -2.15
CA ASP A 244 3.73 -2.35 -0.98
C ASP A 244 2.62 -2.77 -0.01
N ASP A 245 2.90 -2.66 1.28
CA ASP A 245 2.08 -3.23 2.36
C ASP A 245 2.11 -2.36 3.62
N THR A 246 0.97 -2.12 4.25
CA THR A 246 0.91 -1.37 5.53
C THR A 246 1.38 -2.17 6.75
N ARG A 247 1.65 -3.47 6.62
CA ARG A 247 2.19 -4.25 7.75
C ARG A 247 3.48 -3.63 8.28
N GLY A 248 3.58 -3.52 9.60
CA GLY A 248 4.66 -2.77 10.25
C GLY A 248 4.36 -1.29 10.49
N GLY A 249 3.27 -0.77 9.93
CA GLY A 249 2.89 0.63 9.99
C GLY A 249 2.27 1.09 11.30
N LYS A 250 2.22 2.41 11.48
CA LYS A 250 1.87 3.08 12.75
C LYS A 250 0.84 4.18 12.52
N VAL A 251 -0.22 4.15 13.32
CA VAL A 251 -1.26 5.19 13.34
C VAL A 251 -1.47 5.67 14.77
N GLU A 252 -1.66 6.98 14.96
CA GLU A 252 -2.06 7.59 16.22
C GLU A 252 -3.41 8.29 16.08
N MET A 253 -4.34 7.93 16.96
CA MET A 253 -5.71 8.41 16.99
C MET A 253 -5.98 9.17 18.28
N VAL A 254 -6.31 10.45 18.16
CA VAL A 254 -6.68 11.30 19.30
C VAL A 254 -8.16 11.64 19.20
N ALA A 255 -8.94 11.31 20.23
CA ALA A 255 -10.38 11.54 20.21
C ALA A 255 -10.79 12.53 21.30
N PRO A 256 -11.08 13.81 20.97
CA PRO A 256 -11.83 14.70 21.84
C PRO A 256 -13.30 14.28 21.87
N ILE A 257 -13.76 13.76 23.01
CA ILE A 257 -15.10 13.19 23.14
C ILE A 257 -15.93 14.05 24.08
N ASP A 258 -17.12 14.39 23.61
CA ASP A 258 -18.16 15.05 24.38
C ASP A 258 -18.56 14.24 25.63
N THR A 259 -18.67 14.92 26.77
CA THR A 259 -19.02 14.32 28.07
C THR A 259 -20.36 14.78 28.62
N SER A 260 -21.16 15.46 27.80
CA SER A 260 -22.52 15.88 28.11
C SER A 260 -23.41 14.68 28.44
N GLY A 261 -24.56 14.96 29.06
CA GLY A 261 -25.46 13.92 29.57
C GLY A 261 -26.08 12.99 28.52
N SER A 262 -25.99 13.33 27.23
CA SER A 262 -26.48 12.52 26.10
C SER A 262 -25.50 11.42 25.66
N MET A 263 -24.20 11.57 25.95
CA MET A 263 -23.14 10.81 25.27
C MET A 263 -22.75 9.46 25.90
N ASN A 264 -23.58 8.85 26.74
CA ASN A 264 -23.16 7.67 27.51
C ASN A 264 -22.93 6.40 26.66
N THR A 265 -23.70 6.21 25.59
CA THR A 265 -23.59 5.00 24.75
C THR A 265 -22.38 5.05 23.85
N GLU A 266 -22.14 6.22 23.27
CA GLU A 266 -21.04 6.56 22.39
C GLU A 266 -19.68 6.35 23.08
N TRP A 267 -19.58 6.71 24.37
CA TRP A 267 -18.40 6.39 25.18
C TRP A 267 -18.13 4.88 25.27
N ALA A 268 -19.17 4.06 25.49
CA ALA A 268 -19.01 2.61 25.58
C ALA A 268 -18.56 2.02 24.23
N ASP A 269 -19.17 2.49 23.15
CA ASP A 269 -18.93 1.97 21.81
C ASP A 269 -17.58 2.44 21.23
N MET A 270 -17.09 3.63 21.58
CA MET A 270 -15.72 4.04 21.24
C MET A 270 -14.68 3.12 21.86
N CYS A 271 -14.92 2.64 23.07
CA CYS A 271 -14.06 1.62 23.67
C CYS A 271 -14.19 0.25 22.98
N VAL A 272 -15.35 -0.07 22.39
CA VAL A 272 -15.47 -1.26 21.52
C VAL A 272 -14.64 -1.09 20.25
N VAL A 273 -14.66 0.09 19.61
CA VAL A 273 -13.84 0.37 18.42
C VAL A 273 -12.36 0.10 18.69
N PHE A 274 -11.79 0.60 19.79
CA PHE A 274 -10.36 0.39 20.05
C PHE A 274 -10.03 -0.97 20.67
N TYR A 275 -10.82 -1.41 21.66
CA TYR A 275 -10.46 -2.51 22.56
C TYR A 275 -11.28 -3.79 22.36
N GLY A 276 -12.32 -3.73 21.54
CA GLY A 276 -13.19 -4.86 21.22
C GLY A 276 -14.35 -5.04 22.19
N GLY A 277 -15.32 -5.85 21.77
CA GLY A 277 -16.52 -6.19 22.54
C GLY A 277 -17.79 -6.09 21.72
N TYR A 278 -18.92 -5.89 22.41
CA TYR A 278 -20.22 -5.74 21.78
C TYR A 278 -20.63 -4.27 21.78
N PHE A 279 -21.01 -3.76 20.62
CA PHE A 279 -21.64 -2.44 20.52
C PHE A 279 -23.00 -2.44 21.23
N ALA A 280 -23.41 -1.27 21.73
CA ALA A 280 -24.70 -1.08 22.36
C ALA A 280 -25.87 -1.28 21.38
N SER A 281 -25.65 -0.95 20.11
CA SER A 281 -26.57 -1.27 19.00
C SER A 281 -26.60 -2.77 18.64
N GLY A 282 -25.66 -3.57 19.17
CA GLY A 282 -25.48 -4.97 18.85
C GLY A 282 -24.44 -5.21 17.76
N GLY A 283 -23.94 -6.44 17.67
CA GLY A 283 -22.77 -6.77 16.84
C GLY A 283 -21.50 -6.82 17.67
N TYR A 284 -20.64 -7.78 17.33
CA TYR A 284 -19.33 -7.94 17.96
C TYR A 284 -18.27 -7.35 17.04
N PHE A 285 -17.29 -6.67 17.63
CA PHE A 285 -16.07 -6.27 16.94
C PHE A 285 -14.86 -6.65 17.77
N GLU A 286 -13.82 -7.15 17.12
CA GLU A 286 -12.58 -7.56 17.80
C GLU A 286 -11.85 -6.35 18.42
N GLY A 287 -12.02 -5.16 17.84
CA GLY A 287 -11.30 -3.95 18.21
C GLY A 287 -10.09 -3.71 17.31
N LEU A 288 -9.81 -2.45 16.99
CA LEU A 288 -8.70 -2.06 16.12
C LEU A 288 -7.35 -2.53 16.68
N LYS A 289 -7.09 -2.30 17.97
CA LYS A 289 -5.80 -2.64 18.60
C LYS A 289 -5.49 -4.14 18.52
N PRO A 290 -6.35 -5.06 19.02
CA PRO A 290 -6.07 -6.50 18.93
C PRO A 290 -6.04 -7.02 17.49
N MET A 291 -6.91 -6.53 16.62
CA MET A 291 -6.98 -6.96 15.22
C MET A 291 -5.69 -6.60 14.45
N LEU A 292 -5.23 -5.36 14.56
CA LEU A 292 -4.09 -4.85 13.80
C LEU A 292 -2.74 -5.25 14.39
N LEU A 293 -2.69 -5.54 15.69
CA LEU A 293 -1.52 -6.15 16.31
C LEU A 293 -1.15 -7.50 15.65
N ARG A 294 -2.15 -8.29 15.21
CA ARG A 294 -1.91 -9.55 14.48
C ARG A 294 -1.21 -9.34 13.13
N ALA A 295 -1.40 -8.18 12.52
CA ALA A 295 -0.75 -7.75 11.29
C ALA A 295 0.56 -6.98 11.52
N ASN A 296 1.10 -7.00 12.75
CA ASN A 296 2.28 -6.24 13.14
C ASN A 296 2.13 -4.72 12.89
N MET A 297 0.91 -4.20 12.99
CA MET A 297 0.63 -2.77 12.93
C MET A 297 0.38 -2.24 14.34
N THR A 298 0.72 -0.98 14.58
CA THR A 298 0.55 -0.35 15.89
C THR A 298 -0.47 0.78 15.81
N VAL A 299 -1.52 0.68 16.64
CA VAL A 299 -2.49 1.75 16.86
C VAL A 299 -2.21 2.38 18.22
N TYR A 300 -1.77 3.63 18.19
CA TYR A 300 -1.67 4.51 19.33
C TYR A 300 -2.99 5.26 19.49
N GLU A 301 -3.51 5.35 20.71
CA GLU A 301 -4.78 6.02 21.00
C GLU A 301 -4.70 6.87 22.26
N THR A 302 -5.35 8.03 22.22
CA THR A 302 -5.67 8.79 23.44
C THR A 302 -7.08 9.34 23.33
N LEU A 303 -7.95 8.98 24.29
CA LEU A 303 -9.31 9.49 24.35
C LEU A 303 -9.38 10.60 25.40
N TYR A 304 -9.86 11.78 25.02
CA TYR A 304 -9.95 12.95 25.88
C TYR A 304 -11.39 13.25 26.27
N ALA A 305 -11.67 13.21 27.57
CA ALA A 305 -12.94 13.62 28.14
C ALA A 305 -12.98 15.15 28.29
N LEU A 306 -13.75 15.82 27.42
CA LEU A 306 -13.92 17.27 27.46
C LEU A 306 -14.52 17.72 28.81
N SER A 307 -13.97 18.77 29.42
CA SER A 307 -14.38 19.29 30.74
C SER A 307 -14.18 18.32 31.92
N GLY A 308 -13.49 17.19 31.74
CA GLY A 308 -13.18 16.26 32.84
C GLY A 308 -14.42 15.67 33.54
N ASN A 309 -15.59 15.67 32.89
CA ASN A 309 -16.73 14.88 33.34
C ASN A 309 -16.55 13.42 32.92
N TRP A 310 -17.06 12.53 33.75
CA TRP A 310 -16.87 11.09 33.56
C TRP A 310 -18.22 10.39 33.43
N PRO A 311 -18.76 10.27 32.20
CA PRO A 311 -19.89 9.39 31.94
C PRO A 311 -19.60 7.99 32.46
N SER A 312 -20.62 7.32 33.00
CA SER A 312 -20.41 6.03 33.67
C SER A 312 -19.83 4.95 32.75
N ALA A 313 -20.14 5.02 31.46
CA ALA A 313 -19.55 4.18 30.42
C ALA A 313 -18.03 4.42 30.27
N ALA A 314 -17.56 5.67 30.35
CA ALA A 314 -16.16 6.03 30.18
C ALA A 314 -15.24 5.43 31.26
N THR A 315 -15.79 4.99 32.40
CA THR A 315 -15.02 4.43 33.52
C THR A 315 -15.24 2.93 33.73
N SER A 316 -16.05 2.27 32.88
CA SER A 316 -16.48 0.88 33.10
C SER A 316 -16.49 0.08 31.80
N GLY A 317 -16.84 -1.21 31.88
CA GLY A 317 -16.86 -2.10 30.71
C GLY A 317 -15.53 -2.12 29.96
N ASN A 318 -15.59 -2.01 28.64
CA ASN A 318 -14.41 -2.00 27.76
C ASN A 318 -13.52 -0.77 27.96
N CYS A 319 -14.04 0.32 28.55
CA CYS A 319 -13.26 1.52 28.85
C CYS A 319 -12.44 1.41 30.14
N ALA A 320 -12.75 0.46 31.03
CA ALA A 320 -12.21 0.44 32.40
C ALA A 320 -10.66 0.39 32.44
N ALA A 321 -10.05 -0.39 31.55
CA ALA A 321 -8.60 -0.50 31.46
C ALA A 321 -7.96 0.80 30.95
N ALA A 322 -8.50 1.37 29.86
CA ALA A 322 -8.01 2.62 29.30
C ALA A 322 -8.19 3.81 30.26
N TYR A 323 -9.29 3.84 31.01
CA TYR A 323 -9.50 4.82 32.08
C TYR A 323 -8.43 4.72 33.17
N GLN A 324 -8.04 3.49 33.56
CA GLN A 324 -6.94 3.29 34.50
C GLN A 324 -5.59 3.74 33.93
N THR A 325 -5.31 3.41 32.67
CA THR A 325 -4.10 3.85 31.94
C THR A 325 -4.00 5.38 31.89
N GLY A 326 -5.11 6.07 31.67
CA GLY A 326 -5.21 7.53 31.70
C GLY A 326 -5.23 8.15 33.10
N GLY A 327 -4.91 7.38 34.15
CA GLY A 327 -4.78 7.90 35.51
C GLY A 327 -6.09 8.00 36.28
N SER A 328 -7.14 7.26 35.88
CA SER A 328 -8.42 7.18 36.58
C SER A 328 -9.04 8.54 36.86
N GLY A 329 -9.02 9.41 35.85
CA GLY A 329 -9.60 10.75 35.89
C GLY A 329 -8.82 11.79 36.69
N SER A 330 -7.55 11.53 36.99
CA SER A 330 -6.65 12.45 37.70
C SER A 330 -5.49 13.00 36.85
N GLN A 331 -5.44 12.64 35.56
CA GLN A 331 -4.38 13.06 34.66
C GLN A 331 -4.93 13.62 33.36
N GLY A 332 -4.40 14.78 32.97
CA GLY A 332 -4.58 15.37 31.65
C GLY A 332 -3.59 14.83 30.61
N PRO A 333 -3.30 15.60 29.54
CA PRO A 333 -2.37 15.22 28.48
C PRO A 333 -1.01 14.72 29.01
N ARG A 334 -0.43 13.73 28.31
CA ARG A 334 0.90 13.18 28.65
C ARG A 334 1.97 14.23 28.36
N GLY A 335 3.06 14.24 29.12
CA GLY A 335 4.23 15.09 28.82
C GLY A 335 5.22 14.51 27.80
N THR A 336 4.90 13.35 27.20
CA THR A 336 5.75 12.65 26.22
C THR A 336 4.89 11.96 25.16
N PRO A 337 5.42 11.79 23.93
CA PRO A 337 4.78 10.98 22.90
C PRO A 337 4.59 9.51 23.27
N LEU A 338 3.64 8.84 22.62
CA LEU A 338 3.51 7.37 22.67
C LEU A 338 4.60 6.70 21.81
N GLY A 339 4.83 5.40 22.00
CA GLY A 339 5.76 4.62 21.20
C GLY A 339 7.25 4.80 21.53
N LEU A 340 7.60 5.53 22.59
CA LEU A 340 9.00 5.71 23.01
C LEU A 340 9.65 4.44 23.56
N THR A 341 8.83 3.51 24.07
CA THR A 341 9.26 2.20 24.55
C THR A 341 8.33 1.11 24.05
N PRO A 342 8.81 -0.14 23.83
CA PRO A 342 7.95 -1.25 23.44
C PRO A 342 6.77 -1.43 24.41
N GLY A 343 5.55 -1.54 23.87
CA GLY A 343 4.32 -1.66 24.65
C GLY A 343 3.73 -0.34 25.17
N ASP A 344 4.35 0.82 24.92
CA ASP A 344 3.75 2.14 25.17
C ASP A 344 2.83 2.54 24.01
N ASP A 345 1.76 1.76 23.82
CA ASP A 345 0.81 1.91 22.72
C ASP A 345 -0.48 2.62 23.12
N SER A 346 -0.65 3.01 24.39
CA SER A 346 -1.91 3.55 24.93
C SER A 346 -1.72 4.79 25.78
N GLY A 347 -2.34 5.90 25.35
CA GLY A 347 -2.49 7.08 26.17
C GLY A 347 -3.59 6.93 27.21
N GLY A 348 -4.56 6.03 26.97
CA GLY A 348 -5.73 5.82 27.81
C GLY A 348 -6.76 6.94 27.71
N ILE A 349 -7.68 6.98 28.67
CA ILE A 349 -8.73 8.01 28.75
C ILE A 349 -8.33 9.09 29.76
N ARG A 350 -8.17 10.33 29.29
CA ARG A 350 -7.61 11.46 30.04
C ARG A 350 -8.57 12.65 30.08
N GLU A 351 -8.47 13.48 31.12
CA GLU A 351 -9.22 14.73 31.15
C GLU A 351 -8.65 15.74 30.16
N LEU A 352 -9.50 16.53 29.52
CA LEU A 352 -9.11 17.71 28.75
C LEU A 352 -9.78 18.93 29.36
N THR A 353 -8.97 19.79 29.98
CA THR A 353 -9.42 20.93 30.79
C THR A 353 -9.09 22.28 30.16
N GLU A 354 -8.31 22.31 29.08
CA GLU A 354 -8.06 23.50 28.28
C GLU A 354 -8.10 23.13 26.79
N VAL A 355 -8.66 24.01 25.97
CA VAL A 355 -8.75 23.89 24.51
C VAL A 355 -8.42 25.23 23.86
N VAL A 356 -8.40 25.30 22.52
CA VAL A 356 -8.04 26.52 21.79
C VAL A 356 -9.25 27.07 21.03
N TYR A 357 -9.54 28.35 21.24
CA TYR A 357 -10.52 29.11 20.45
C TYR A 357 -10.09 30.56 20.35
N ASN A 358 -10.27 31.19 19.19
CA ASN A 358 -9.83 32.57 18.93
C ASN A 358 -8.32 32.78 19.21
N ASN A 359 -7.49 31.78 18.89
CA ASN A 359 -6.05 31.76 19.20
C ASN A 359 -5.70 31.93 20.70
N GLY A 360 -6.64 31.66 21.60
CA GLY A 360 -6.45 31.71 23.05
C GLY A 360 -6.83 30.40 23.72
N ALA A 361 -6.25 30.16 24.89
CA ALA A 361 -6.69 29.05 25.74
C ALA A 361 -8.08 29.34 26.33
N VAL A 362 -8.96 28.35 26.23
CA VAL A 362 -10.27 28.33 26.88
C VAL A 362 -10.25 27.23 27.93
N ASN A 363 -10.53 27.61 29.18
CA ASN A 363 -10.67 26.65 30.27
C ASN A 363 -12.03 25.96 30.17
N LEU A 364 -12.01 24.64 30.36
CA LEU A 364 -13.17 23.76 30.37
C LEU A 364 -13.48 23.35 31.83
N PRO A 365 -14.31 24.13 32.56
CA PRO A 365 -14.73 23.74 33.90
C PRO A 365 -15.60 22.49 33.85
N GLN A 366 -15.49 21.66 34.88
CA GLN A 366 -16.36 20.49 35.05
C GLN A 366 -17.83 20.92 35.21
N ASP A 367 -18.62 20.79 34.14
CA ASP A 367 -20.01 21.27 34.10
C ASP A 367 -21.04 20.24 33.59
N GLY A 368 -20.64 19.36 32.67
CA GLY A 368 -21.49 18.31 32.09
C GLY A 368 -22.56 18.86 31.13
N GLY A 369 -22.31 20.05 30.57
CA GLY A 369 -23.14 20.69 29.55
C GLY A 369 -22.30 21.53 28.60
N TYR A 370 -22.46 22.85 28.66
CA TYR A 370 -21.89 23.80 27.68
C TYR A 370 -20.41 23.56 27.37
N TYR A 371 -19.51 23.46 28.36
CA TYR A 371 -18.08 23.28 28.09
C TYR A 371 -17.71 21.85 27.71
N SER A 372 -18.55 20.85 28.03
CA SER A 372 -18.30 19.46 27.65
C SER A 372 -18.53 19.18 26.17
N GLU A 373 -19.17 20.08 25.44
CA GLU A 373 -19.47 19.94 24.00
C GLU A 373 -18.44 20.64 23.09
N PHE A 374 -17.32 21.12 23.65
CA PHE A 374 -16.30 21.89 22.92
C PHE A 374 -15.40 21.01 22.02
N TRP A 375 -16.01 20.21 21.14
CA TRP A 375 -15.28 19.31 20.24
C TRP A 375 -14.54 20.06 19.12
N GLY A 376 -15.07 21.20 18.63
CA GLY A 376 -14.36 22.04 17.66
C GLY A 376 -13.08 22.67 18.22
N PRO A 377 -13.13 23.34 19.39
CA PRO A 377 -11.93 23.84 20.06
C PRO A 377 -10.97 22.71 20.49
N GLY A 378 -11.52 21.55 20.85
CA GLY A 378 -10.75 20.33 21.14
C GLY A 378 -9.96 19.83 19.92
N SER A 379 -10.58 19.78 18.74
CA SER A 379 -9.88 19.46 17.48
C SER A 379 -8.82 20.50 17.12
N THR A 380 -9.13 21.79 17.30
CA THR A 380 -8.15 22.88 17.09
C THR A 380 -6.92 22.68 17.97
N TRP A 381 -7.13 22.39 19.27
CA TRP A 381 -6.05 22.10 20.22
C TRP A 381 -5.22 20.88 19.80
N ALA A 382 -5.86 19.78 19.42
CA ALA A 382 -5.17 18.56 19.00
C ALA A 382 -4.27 18.81 17.78
N CYS A 383 -4.79 19.50 16.76
CA CYS A 383 -4.05 19.81 15.53
C CYS A 383 -2.90 20.80 15.78
N LEU A 384 -3.14 21.87 16.56
CA LEU A 384 -2.10 22.83 16.92
C LEU A 384 -1.00 22.24 17.82
N SER A 385 -1.29 21.16 18.56
CA SER A 385 -0.29 20.47 19.37
C SER A 385 0.78 19.76 18.52
N TRP A 386 0.49 19.43 17.25
CA TRP A 386 1.49 18.94 16.31
C TRP A 386 2.19 20.06 15.56
N ARG A 387 1.42 20.99 14.99
CA ARG A 387 1.95 22.15 14.27
C ARG A 387 1.20 23.41 14.68
N ASP A 388 1.88 24.30 15.39
CA ASP A 388 1.26 25.54 15.86
C ASP A 388 1.18 26.63 14.77
N SER A 389 0.52 27.74 15.08
CA SER A 389 0.36 28.88 14.16
C SER A 389 1.67 29.62 13.84
N GLY A 390 2.74 29.37 14.60
CA GLY A 390 4.09 29.84 14.31
C GLY A 390 4.87 28.90 13.37
N GLY A 391 4.31 27.73 13.06
CA GLY A 391 4.92 26.70 12.23
C GLY A 391 5.87 25.77 13.00
N ASN A 392 5.86 25.77 14.34
CA ASN A 392 6.71 24.88 15.12
C ASN A 392 6.14 23.44 15.09
N VAL A 393 7.04 22.46 14.98
CA VAL A 393 6.74 21.02 15.09
C VAL A 393 7.75 20.37 16.04
N PRO A 394 7.36 19.78 17.18
CA PRO A 394 6.00 19.79 17.75
C PRO A 394 5.49 21.21 18.04
N GLY A 395 4.17 21.39 17.99
CA GLY A 395 3.52 22.66 18.23
C GLY A 395 3.44 23.01 19.71
N ASN A 396 3.25 24.29 20.01
CA ASN A 396 3.01 24.80 21.35
C ASN A 396 1.79 25.76 21.35
N PRO A 397 0.55 25.23 21.32
CA PRO A 397 -0.65 26.05 21.44
C PRO A 397 -0.66 26.89 22.73
N PRO A 398 -1.58 27.88 22.85
CA PRO A 398 -1.63 28.78 24.00
C PRO A 398 -2.06 28.12 25.34
N THR A 399 -2.25 26.80 25.35
CA THR A 399 -2.66 25.97 26.49
C THR A 399 -1.49 25.64 27.42
N GLN A 400 -1.77 25.21 28.66
CA GLN A 400 -0.70 24.79 29.58
C GLN A 400 -0.18 23.38 29.31
N LEU A 401 -1.04 22.52 28.76
CA LEU A 401 -0.75 21.11 28.46
C LEU A 401 -1.22 20.81 27.05
N ASP A 402 -0.34 20.19 26.27
CA ASP A 402 -0.53 19.92 24.85
C ASP A 402 -0.47 18.42 24.58
N HIS A 403 -1.07 17.98 23.47
CA HIS A 403 -0.93 16.60 23.06
C HIS A 403 0.42 16.37 22.40
N HIS A 404 1.20 15.42 22.90
CA HIS A 404 2.48 15.07 22.29
C HIS A 404 2.28 13.92 21.30
N TRP A 405 2.13 14.24 20.02
CA TRP A 405 2.03 13.25 18.95
C TRP A 405 3.34 12.47 18.76
N ASN A 406 3.22 11.20 18.41
CA ASN A 406 4.28 10.37 17.88
C ASN A 406 4.68 10.90 16.48
N PRO A 407 5.93 11.34 16.29
CA PRO A 407 6.39 11.83 14.99
C PRO A 407 6.35 10.74 13.91
N ASN A 408 6.42 9.46 14.31
CA ASN A 408 6.54 8.32 13.42
C ASN A 408 5.22 7.58 13.17
N ALA A 409 4.09 8.26 13.29
CA ALA A 409 2.77 7.69 13.03
C ALA A 409 1.94 8.65 12.18
N THR A 410 1.06 8.08 11.35
CA THR A 410 -0.04 8.80 10.71
C THR A 410 -0.96 9.34 11.80
N LYS A 411 -1.38 10.60 11.70
CA LYS A 411 -2.07 11.32 12.79
C LYS A 411 -3.52 11.57 12.42
N ILE A 412 -4.43 11.11 13.28
CA ILE A 412 -5.87 11.19 13.05
C ILE A 412 -6.53 11.80 14.28
N VAL A 413 -7.39 12.81 14.08
CA VAL A 413 -8.23 13.36 15.14
C VAL A 413 -9.68 12.92 14.94
N ILE A 414 -10.31 12.36 15.98
CA ILE A 414 -11.64 11.77 15.92
C ILE A 414 -12.55 12.48 16.95
N PRO A 415 -13.05 13.70 16.65
CA PRO A 415 -14.00 14.37 17.53
C PRO A 415 -15.38 13.71 17.45
N ILE A 416 -16.09 13.64 18.58
CA ILE A 416 -17.39 12.98 18.69
C ILE A 416 -18.32 13.82 19.54
N SER A 417 -19.52 14.09 19.03
CA SER A 417 -20.59 14.78 19.75
C SER A 417 -21.93 14.58 19.03
N ASP A 418 -23.02 14.75 19.77
CA ASP A 418 -24.38 14.88 19.22
C ASP A 418 -24.83 16.35 19.09
N GLU A 419 -24.02 17.30 19.55
CA GLU A 419 -24.35 18.73 19.56
C GLU A 419 -23.32 19.64 18.84
N GLY A 420 -23.59 20.95 18.82
CA GLY A 420 -22.79 21.95 18.12
C GLY A 420 -21.34 22.05 18.62
N PRO A 421 -20.39 22.43 17.74
CA PRO A 421 -18.95 22.44 18.04
C PRO A 421 -18.50 23.45 19.08
N TYR A 422 -19.32 24.46 19.40
CA TYR A 422 -19.01 25.46 20.40
C TYR A 422 -20.14 25.59 21.44
N GLY A 423 -20.23 24.58 22.29
CA GLY A 423 -21.13 24.60 23.45
C GLY A 423 -22.57 24.22 23.14
N GLY A 424 -22.71 23.31 22.19
CA GLY A 424 -23.93 22.54 22.02
C GLY A 424 -25.03 23.24 21.24
N ASP A 425 -26.27 22.91 21.56
CA ASP A 425 -27.43 23.45 20.87
C ASP A 425 -27.88 24.85 21.35
N PRO A 426 -28.33 25.74 20.45
CA PRO A 426 -28.60 25.49 19.02
C PRO A 426 -27.36 25.58 18.15
N ALA A 427 -27.06 24.54 17.36
CA ALA A 427 -25.96 24.56 16.39
C ALA A 427 -26.12 25.64 15.29
N GLN A 428 -25.03 25.89 14.54
CA GLN A 428 -24.92 26.85 13.43
C GLN A 428 -24.87 28.32 13.86
N GLN A 429 -24.43 28.59 15.09
CA GLN A 429 -24.12 29.94 15.52
C GLN A 429 -22.78 30.42 14.91
N SER A 430 -22.50 31.71 15.08
CA SER A 430 -21.27 32.32 14.55
C SER A 430 -20.01 31.77 15.19
N ASP A 431 -20.08 31.41 16.47
CA ASP A 431 -19.01 30.78 17.23
C ASP A 431 -18.84 29.30 16.86
N ASP A 432 -19.92 28.56 16.55
CA ASP A 432 -19.80 27.23 15.95
C ASP A 432 -19.03 27.27 14.62
N THR A 433 -19.45 28.19 13.74
CA THR A 433 -18.83 28.36 12.42
C THR A 433 -17.37 28.78 12.57
N GLN A 434 -17.08 29.68 13.50
CA GLN A 434 -15.70 30.09 13.79
C GLN A 434 -14.86 28.93 14.34
N SER A 435 -15.40 28.17 15.27
CA SER A 435 -14.74 27.03 15.90
C SER A 435 -14.33 25.97 14.88
N ILE A 436 -15.25 25.56 14.01
CA ILE A 436 -14.95 24.62 12.91
C ILE A 436 -13.97 25.21 11.94
N ASN A 437 -14.08 26.51 11.69
CA ASN A 437 -13.17 27.17 10.81
C ASN A 437 -11.73 27.06 11.34
N GLU A 438 -11.50 27.37 12.62
CA GLU A 438 -10.19 27.25 13.25
C GLU A 438 -9.69 25.80 13.27
N ALA A 439 -10.56 24.84 13.61
CA ALA A 439 -10.22 23.42 13.65
C ALA A 439 -9.77 22.88 12.29
N HIS A 440 -10.56 23.12 11.25
CA HIS A 440 -10.26 22.69 9.88
C HIS A 440 -8.91 23.24 9.41
N ASP A 441 -8.68 24.54 9.54
CA ASP A 441 -7.43 25.15 9.04
C ASP A 441 -6.22 24.65 9.83
N ALA A 442 -6.36 24.45 11.14
CA ALA A 442 -5.31 23.86 11.96
C ALA A 442 -4.96 22.44 11.51
N CYS A 443 -5.94 21.59 11.22
CA CYS A 443 -5.71 20.21 10.83
C CYS A 443 -5.12 20.10 9.40
N VAL A 444 -5.63 20.88 8.44
CA VAL A 444 -5.04 20.97 7.09
C VAL A 444 -3.58 21.44 7.15
N ILE A 445 -3.27 22.48 7.94
CA ILE A 445 -1.90 22.98 8.07
C ILE A 445 -1.00 21.95 8.76
N ALA A 446 -1.53 21.23 9.75
CA ALA A 446 -0.79 20.22 10.50
C ALA A 446 -0.60 18.89 9.76
N GLY A 447 -1.33 18.65 8.65
CA GLY A 447 -1.35 17.33 8.00
C GLY A 447 -2.00 16.26 8.89
N ILE A 448 -2.98 16.64 9.71
CA ILE A 448 -3.71 15.71 10.59
C ILE A 448 -5.10 15.49 9.99
N ILE A 449 -5.45 14.22 9.78
CA ILE A 449 -6.72 13.84 9.14
C ILE A 449 -7.84 13.90 10.18
N PRO A 450 -8.87 14.76 10.02
CA PRO A 450 -9.98 14.83 10.95
C PRO A 450 -11.13 13.92 10.52
N VAL A 451 -11.52 12.99 11.38
CA VAL A 451 -12.58 12.01 11.12
C VAL A 451 -13.68 12.15 12.19
N PRO A 452 -14.56 13.16 12.06
CA PRO A 452 -15.60 13.41 13.03
C PRO A 452 -16.69 12.33 13.00
N LEU A 453 -17.15 11.93 14.18
CA LEU A 453 -18.26 10.97 14.33
C LEU A 453 -19.51 11.67 14.88
N LEU A 454 -20.57 11.69 14.09
CA LEU A 454 -21.86 12.27 14.45
C LEU A 454 -22.64 11.31 15.33
N ALA A 455 -22.78 11.64 16.60
CA ALA A 455 -23.66 10.89 17.50
C ALA A 455 -25.13 11.30 17.31
N ALA A 456 -26.04 10.38 17.62
CA ALA A 456 -27.47 10.64 17.55
C ALA A 456 -28.08 11.08 18.89
N GLY A 457 -27.36 10.92 19.99
CA GLY A 457 -27.81 11.28 21.33
C GLY A 457 -29.13 10.59 21.69
N TRP A 458 -30.14 11.38 22.05
CA TRP A 458 -31.49 10.91 22.40
C TRP A 458 -32.44 10.73 21.19
N GLY A 459 -31.97 10.97 19.95
CA GLY A 459 -32.82 11.09 18.76
C GLY A 459 -32.15 10.64 17.46
N SER A 460 -32.29 11.43 16.41
CA SER A 460 -31.56 11.25 15.14
C SER A 460 -30.48 12.33 15.04
N GLY A 461 -29.28 11.97 14.58
CA GLY A 461 -28.17 12.89 14.42
C GLY A 461 -28.56 14.19 13.70
N SER A 462 -28.10 15.32 14.24
CA SER A 462 -28.49 16.65 13.75
C SER A 462 -27.80 16.95 12.41
N THR A 463 -28.56 17.29 11.38
CA THR A 463 -28.00 17.75 10.09
C THR A 463 -27.10 18.97 10.24
N ASN A 464 -27.40 19.83 11.21
CA ASN A 464 -26.59 21.01 11.50
C ASN A 464 -25.23 20.62 12.08
N VAL A 465 -25.20 19.66 13.00
CA VAL A 465 -23.96 19.15 13.60
C VAL A 465 -23.17 18.35 12.57
N GLY A 466 -23.82 17.43 11.86
CA GLY A 466 -23.21 16.66 10.78
C GLY A 466 -22.65 17.55 9.67
N SER A 467 -23.28 18.69 9.38
CA SER A 467 -22.74 19.65 8.41
C SER A 467 -21.44 20.31 8.89
N HIS A 468 -21.34 20.68 10.17
CA HIS A 468 -20.08 21.16 10.77
C HIS A 468 -18.99 20.09 10.75
N MET A 469 -19.36 18.83 10.99
CA MET A 469 -18.45 17.70 10.88
C MET A 469 -17.98 17.49 9.43
N MET A 470 -18.86 17.62 8.44
CA MET A 470 -18.45 17.62 7.03
C MET A 470 -17.55 18.80 6.68
N ASP A 471 -17.77 19.96 7.29
CA ASP A 471 -16.91 21.14 7.10
C ASP A 471 -15.52 20.93 7.72
N LEU A 472 -15.42 20.24 8.87
CA LEU A 472 -14.15 19.86 9.48
C LEU A 472 -13.42 18.79 8.66
N ALA A 473 -14.13 17.75 8.21
CA ALA A 473 -13.58 16.59 7.53
C ALA A 473 -13.06 16.91 6.12
N GLN A 474 -13.76 17.79 5.40
CA GLN A 474 -13.48 18.08 4.00
C GLN A 474 -13.13 19.55 3.82
N CYS A 475 -14.12 20.43 3.75
CA CYS A 475 -13.87 21.87 3.77
C CYS A 475 -15.15 22.67 4.07
N PRO A 476 -15.08 23.78 4.82
CA PRO A 476 -16.24 24.64 5.03
C PRO A 476 -16.65 25.34 3.73
N ASN A 477 -17.91 25.13 3.34
CA ASN A 477 -18.45 25.69 2.09
C ASN A 477 -19.62 26.68 2.30
N GLY A 478 -20.00 26.93 3.56
CA GLY A 478 -21.08 27.85 3.92
C GLY A 478 -22.50 27.33 3.68
N PHE A 479 -22.66 26.05 3.33
CA PHE A 479 -23.96 25.39 3.16
C PHE A 479 -24.17 24.32 4.23
N VAL A 480 -25.38 24.31 4.81
CA VAL A 480 -25.81 23.25 5.73
C VAL A 480 -26.24 22.02 4.92
N SER A 481 -25.40 20.98 4.89
CA SER A 481 -25.66 19.74 4.16
C SER A 481 -24.78 18.59 4.65
N LEU A 482 -25.23 17.36 4.41
CA LEU A 482 -24.43 16.12 4.59
C LEU A 482 -23.87 15.59 3.26
N SER A 483 -24.02 16.34 2.17
CA SER A 483 -23.44 15.97 0.88
C SER A 483 -21.93 16.18 0.88
N GLN A 484 -21.20 15.32 0.17
CA GLN A 484 -19.76 15.50 -0.08
C GLN A 484 -19.47 16.91 -0.60
N ARG A 485 -18.44 17.52 -0.02
CA ARG A 485 -17.98 18.87 -0.33
C ARG A 485 -17.15 18.85 -1.62
N THR A 486 -17.09 20.00 -2.28
CA THR A 486 -16.17 20.23 -3.39
C THR A 486 -15.15 21.24 -2.91
N CYS A 487 -13.93 20.76 -2.66
CA CYS A 487 -12.84 21.53 -2.07
C CYS A 487 -11.86 21.95 -3.17
N PRO A 488 -11.92 23.20 -3.68
CA PRO A 488 -11.11 23.63 -4.82
C PRO A 488 -9.63 23.85 -4.50
N GLY A 489 -9.20 23.78 -3.24
CA GLY A 489 -7.79 23.93 -2.83
C GLY A 489 -7.21 25.33 -3.03
N SER A 490 -8.03 26.36 -3.26
CA SER A 490 -7.55 27.71 -3.58
C SER A 490 -7.06 28.51 -2.37
N THR A 491 -7.40 28.07 -1.16
CA THR A 491 -6.97 28.60 0.15
C THR A 491 -7.00 27.44 1.15
N THR A 492 -6.28 27.52 2.28
CA THR A 492 -6.34 26.51 3.35
C THR A 492 -7.78 26.12 3.71
N ARG A 493 -8.67 27.10 3.87
CA ARG A 493 -10.11 26.94 4.13
C ARG A 493 -10.85 26.05 3.12
N LEU A 494 -10.37 26.01 1.88
CA LEU A 494 -11.03 25.35 0.75
C LEU A 494 -10.24 24.14 0.26
N THR A 495 -9.15 23.79 0.96
CA THR A 495 -8.40 22.55 0.79
C THR A 495 -9.14 21.43 1.51
N ASP A 496 -9.18 20.26 0.91
CA ASP A 496 -9.75 19.07 1.55
C ASP A 496 -8.87 18.65 2.73
N ALA A 497 -9.45 18.35 3.89
CA ALA A 497 -8.71 17.83 5.04
C ALA A 497 -8.55 16.29 5.00
N GLU A 498 -8.97 15.64 3.91
CA GLU A 498 -8.83 14.20 3.62
C GLU A 498 -9.61 13.29 4.57
N GLY A 499 -10.47 13.88 5.38
CA GLY A 499 -11.34 13.20 6.30
C GLY A 499 -12.71 12.88 5.72
N GLN A 500 -13.47 12.10 6.47
CA GLN A 500 -14.88 11.83 6.19
C GLN A 500 -15.67 11.86 7.49
N MET A 501 -16.90 12.36 7.45
CA MET A 501 -17.83 12.26 8.58
C MET A 501 -18.58 10.94 8.53
N TYR A 502 -18.68 10.27 9.68
CA TYR A 502 -19.47 9.05 9.84
C TYR A 502 -20.52 9.23 10.93
N SER A 503 -21.68 8.59 10.76
CA SER A 503 -22.71 8.54 11.79
C SER A 503 -22.42 7.42 12.78
N PHE A 504 -22.58 7.71 14.07
CA PHE A 504 -22.47 6.73 15.14
C PHE A 504 -23.83 6.02 15.36
N PRO A 505 -23.91 4.69 15.24
CA PRO A 505 -25.18 3.97 15.26
C PRO A 505 -25.69 3.74 16.69
N THR A 506 -26.80 4.38 17.06
CA THR A 506 -27.36 4.28 18.44
C THR A 506 -28.44 3.21 18.62
N SER A 507 -28.78 2.43 17.59
CA SER A 507 -29.82 1.39 17.69
C SER A 507 -29.56 0.13 16.87
N ALA A 508 -30.17 -1.00 17.24
CA ALA A 508 -30.06 -2.25 16.49
C ALA A 508 -30.62 -2.22 15.07
N ALA A 509 -31.31 -1.13 14.68
CA ALA A 509 -31.83 -0.94 13.33
C ALA A 509 -30.78 -0.37 12.34
N SER A 510 -29.61 0.05 12.82
CA SER A 510 -28.53 0.70 12.04
C SER A 510 -27.29 -0.19 11.86
N SER A 511 -27.47 -1.51 11.71
CA SER A 511 -26.36 -2.47 11.55
C SER A 511 -25.46 -2.17 10.33
N THR A 512 -26.01 -1.59 9.27
CA THR A 512 -25.25 -1.18 8.08
C THR A 512 -24.39 0.06 8.36
N GLU A 513 -24.87 1.02 9.14
CA GLU A 513 -24.07 2.21 9.52
C GLU A 513 -22.91 1.80 10.44
N LEU A 514 -23.15 0.83 11.32
CA LEU A 514 -22.10 0.24 12.16
C LEU A 514 -21.01 -0.44 11.32
N GLN A 515 -21.42 -1.24 10.33
CA GLN A 515 -20.49 -1.89 9.41
C GLN A 515 -19.66 -0.87 8.64
N LEU A 516 -20.29 0.18 8.10
CA LEU A 516 -19.59 1.25 7.37
C LEU A 516 -18.59 2.01 8.26
N MET A 517 -18.98 2.30 9.51
CA MET A 517 -18.07 2.95 10.47
C MET A 517 -16.88 2.04 10.79
N VAL A 518 -17.11 0.76 11.05
CA VAL A 518 -16.04 -0.20 11.34
C VAL A 518 -15.11 -0.34 10.14
N GLU A 519 -15.64 -0.56 8.94
CA GLU A 519 -14.86 -0.62 7.70
C GLU A 519 -14.00 0.64 7.50
N ALA A 520 -14.57 1.82 7.74
CA ALA A 520 -13.85 3.09 7.67
C ALA A 520 -12.73 3.20 8.72
N MET A 521 -13.00 2.82 9.97
CA MET A 521 -11.99 2.85 11.04
C MET A 521 -10.87 1.84 10.77
N VAL A 522 -11.19 0.68 10.20
CA VAL A 522 -10.19 -0.28 9.72
C VAL A 522 -9.36 0.38 8.63
N TYR A 523 -9.99 0.91 7.58
CA TYR A 523 -9.30 1.57 6.46
C TYR A 523 -8.38 2.70 6.91
N LEU A 524 -8.83 3.58 7.81
CA LEU A 524 -8.01 4.67 8.35
C LEU A 524 -6.82 4.15 9.14
N SER A 525 -7.01 3.04 9.84
CA SER A 525 -5.91 2.41 10.57
C SER A 525 -4.96 1.65 9.66
N THR A 526 -5.39 1.20 8.47
CA THR A 526 -4.60 0.46 7.47
C THR A 526 -4.08 1.31 6.34
N ASN A 527 -4.50 2.57 6.21
CA ASN A 527 -3.98 3.51 5.22
C ASN A 527 -2.92 4.44 5.86
N ASN A 528 -1.87 3.83 6.40
CA ASN A 528 -0.73 4.53 6.97
C ASN A 528 0.56 4.17 6.18
N SER A 529 1.74 4.45 6.73
CA SER A 529 3.05 4.10 6.14
C SER A 529 3.05 2.71 5.50
N ARG A 530 3.62 2.60 4.30
CA ARG A 530 3.74 1.35 3.56
C ARG A 530 5.18 0.94 3.36
N GLU A 531 5.40 -0.35 3.37
CA GLU A 531 6.71 -0.96 3.29
C GLU A 531 6.73 -1.98 2.17
N ILE A 532 7.90 -2.21 1.56
CA ILE A 532 8.03 -3.22 0.51
C ILE A 532 8.16 -4.58 1.16
N TYR A 533 7.34 -5.52 0.71
CA TYR A 533 7.37 -6.93 1.08
C TYR A 533 7.66 -7.80 -0.15
N MET A 534 8.10 -9.03 0.11
CA MET A 534 8.25 -10.03 -0.94
C MET A 534 7.93 -11.45 -0.48
N THR A 535 7.56 -12.32 -1.41
CA THR A 535 7.42 -13.76 -1.22
C THR A 535 8.12 -14.52 -2.35
N VAL A 536 8.44 -15.80 -2.15
CA VAL A 536 9.01 -16.67 -3.19
C VAL A 536 8.18 -17.93 -3.32
N LEU A 537 7.75 -18.21 -4.55
CA LEU A 537 6.95 -19.38 -4.92
C LEU A 537 7.77 -20.38 -5.73
N ASP A 538 7.36 -21.65 -5.66
CA ASP A 538 7.81 -22.74 -6.53
C ASP A 538 6.59 -23.50 -7.12
N PRO A 539 5.89 -22.90 -8.10
CA PRO A 539 4.65 -23.45 -8.64
C PRO A 539 4.85 -24.78 -9.38
N LEU A 540 5.99 -24.94 -10.06
CA LEU A 540 6.31 -26.17 -10.78
C LEU A 540 6.45 -27.35 -9.82
N SER A 541 7.03 -27.14 -8.63
CA SER A 541 7.12 -28.21 -7.63
C SER A 541 5.75 -28.75 -7.22
N LEU A 542 4.77 -27.85 -7.00
CA LEU A 542 3.39 -28.18 -6.67
C LEU A 542 2.71 -28.95 -7.80
N ILE A 543 2.83 -28.46 -9.04
CA ILE A 543 2.18 -29.09 -10.21
C ILE A 543 2.76 -30.47 -10.51
N GLN A 544 4.07 -30.63 -10.39
CA GLN A 544 4.76 -31.89 -10.70
C GLN A 544 4.59 -32.93 -9.58
N ASN A 545 4.41 -32.49 -8.33
CA ASN A 545 4.30 -33.35 -7.16
C ASN A 545 3.10 -32.98 -6.28
N PRO A 546 1.86 -32.96 -6.81
CA PRO A 546 0.73 -32.40 -6.08
C PRO A 546 0.35 -33.27 -4.88
N PRO A 547 -0.01 -32.67 -3.73
CA PRO A 547 -0.61 -33.41 -2.64
C PRO A 547 -1.96 -34.02 -3.08
N PRO A 548 -2.44 -35.11 -2.45
CA PRO A 548 -3.66 -35.80 -2.89
C PRO A 548 -4.95 -34.95 -2.83
N THR A 549 -4.91 -33.80 -2.17
CA THR A 549 -6.02 -32.86 -1.98
C THR A 549 -6.02 -31.70 -2.96
N TRP A 550 -5.01 -31.61 -3.84
CA TRP A 550 -4.85 -30.53 -4.80
C TRP A 550 -4.79 -31.10 -6.22
N GLN A 551 -5.37 -30.38 -7.17
CA GLN A 551 -5.28 -30.66 -8.60
C GLN A 551 -5.04 -29.36 -9.38
N MET A 552 -4.55 -29.49 -10.61
CA MET A 552 -4.34 -28.36 -11.50
C MET A 552 -5.58 -27.48 -11.61
N GLY A 553 -5.40 -26.16 -11.47
CA GLY A 553 -6.46 -25.16 -11.42
C GLY A 553 -7.01 -24.87 -10.03
N ASP A 554 -6.67 -25.66 -9.00
CA ASP A 554 -6.97 -25.33 -7.61
C ASP A 554 -6.07 -24.18 -7.12
N SER A 555 -6.57 -23.42 -6.15
CA SER A 555 -5.80 -22.38 -5.44
C SER A 555 -4.67 -22.99 -4.60
N GLY A 556 -3.57 -22.27 -4.43
CA GLY A 556 -2.53 -22.59 -3.44
C GLY A 556 -2.91 -22.21 -2.01
N THR A 557 -4.00 -21.46 -1.81
CA THR A 557 -4.50 -21.07 -0.48
C THR A 557 -5.80 -21.78 -0.18
N PHE A 558 -5.80 -22.58 0.88
CA PHE A 558 -6.97 -23.35 1.29
C PHE A 558 -7.85 -22.55 2.25
N ILE A 559 -9.16 -22.63 2.04
CA ILE A 559 -10.15 -21.95 2.88
C ILE A 559 -10.76 -22.99 3.84
N ASP A 560 -10.44 -22.89 5.12
CA ASP A 560 -11.10 -23.65 6.17
C ASP A 560 -12.33 -22.89 6.66
N THR A 561 -13.46 -23.14 5.99
CA THR A 561 -14.76 -22.52 6.30
C THR A 561 -15.31 -22.92 7.68
N THR A 562 -14.78 -23.99 8.30
CA THR A 562 -15.20 -24.40 9.65
C THR A 562 -14.46 -23.62 10.73
N ALA A 563 -13.17 -23.37 10.52
CA ALA A 563 -12.35 -22.56 11.42
C ALA A 563 -12.30 -21.07 11.03
N ASP A 564 -13.02 -20.68 9.97
CA ASP A 564 -13.04 -19.32 9.42
C ASP A 564 -11.62 -18.78 9.21
N ARG A 565 -10.78 -19.48 8.44
CA ARG A 565 -9.40 -19.06 8.21
C ARG A 565 -8.86 -19.51 6.86
N TYR A 566 -7.83 -18.80 6.42
CA TYR A 566 -6.97 -19.20 5.32
C TYR A 566 -5.83 -20.07 5.83
N ILE A 567 -5.38 -20.98 4.97
CA ILE A 567 -4.22 -21.84 5.19
C ILE A 567 -3.39 -21.75 3.91
N GLU A 568 -2.23 -21.12 4.02
CA GLU A 568 -1.24 -21.03 2.93
C GLU A 568 -0.51 -22.37 2.79
N ASP A 569 -0.15 -22.71 1.55
CA ASP A 569 0.68 -23.87 1.23
C ASP A 569 2.17 -23.57 1.43
N LEU A 570 2.56 -23.42 2.70
CA LEU A 570 3.94 -23.16 3.11
C LEU A 570 4.72 -24.46 3.26
N GLY A 571 5.87 -24.57 2.60
CA GLY A 571 6.77 -25.70 2.77
C GLY A 571 7.98 -25.64 1.85
N PRO A 572 8.91 -26.60 1.95
CA PRO A 572 10.00 -26.70 0.96
C PRO A 572 9.45 -27.07 -0.42
N SER A 573 10.22 -26.81 -1.47
CA SER A 573 9.88 -27.23 -2.84
C SER A 573 9.42 -28.69 -2.90
N ILE A 574 10.04 -29.60 -2.13
CA ILE A 574 9.56 -30.97 -1.94
C ILE A 574 9.65 -31.32 -0.46
N ASP A 575 8.53 -31.71 0.13
CA ASP A 575 8.43 -32.09 1.53
C ASP A 575 8.96 -33.51 1.83
N GLY A 576 8.92 -33.91 3.10
CA GLY A 576 9.37 -35.23 3.54
C GLY A 576 8.52 -36.40 3.04
N LEU A 577 7.35 -36.14 2.46
CA LEU A 577 6.44 -37.11 1.86
C LEU A 577 6.56 -37.16 0.33
N GLY A 578 7.30 -36.23 -0.28
CA GLY A 578 7.49 -36.11 -1.72
C GLY A 578 6.45 -35.23 -2.40
N TYR A 579 5.70 -34.40 -1.66
CA TYR A 579 4.76 -33.43 -2.21
C TYR A 579 5.41 -32.05 -2.35
N GLY A 580 5.07 -31.34 -3.41
CA GLY A 580 5.50 -29.96 -3.62
C GLY A 580 4.60 -28.96 -2.90
N ASN A 581 5.17 -27.81 -2.56
CA ASN A 581 4.47 -26.70 -1.89
C ASN A 581 4.63 -25.44 -2.74
N LEU A 582 3.59 -24.60 -2.80
CA LEU A 582 3.63 -23.37 -3.57
C LEU A 582 4.58 -22.33 -2.97
N VAL A 583 4.47 -22.04 -1.67
CA VAL A 583 5.21 -20.94 -1.04
C VAL A 583 6.43 -21.52 -0.32
N VAL A 584 7.62 -21.24 -0.85
CA VAL A 584 8.89 -21.73 -0.31
C VAL A 584 9.59 -20.73 0.61
N VAL A 585 9.23 -19.45 0.48
CA VAL A 585 9.61 -18.38 1.40
C VAL A 585 8.41 -17.48 1.60
N ASN A 586 7.91 -17.40 2.83
CA ASN A 586 6.80 -16.51 3.17
C ASN A 586 7.24 -15.03 3.24
N ASP A 587 6.26 -14.17 3.43
CA ASP A 587 6.35 -12.71 3.46
C ASP A 587 7.57 -12.17 4.20
N THR A 588 8.50 -11.64 3.42
CA THR A 588 9.75 -11.05 3.86
C THR A 588 9.66 -9.54 3.72
N ARG A 589 9.70 -8.82 4.84
CA ARG A 589 9.75 -7.35 4.85
C ARG A 589 11.11 -6.85 4.35
N ILE A 590 11.13 -5.99 3.33
CA ILE A 590 12.35 -5.48 2.69
C ILE A 590 12.75 -4.11 3.25
N THR A 591 11.85 -3.14 3.24
CA THR A 591 12.10 -1.83 3.87
C THR A 591 11.81 -1.94 5.36
N LEU A 592 12.56 -1.24 6.20
CA LEU A 592 12.39 -1.25 7.66
C LEU A 592 12.27 0.16 8.20
N ASN A 593 11.65 1.02 7.41
CA ASN A 593 11.53 2.42 7.70
C ASN A 593 10.11 2.68 8.21
N ASP A 594 9.91 3.86 8.76
CA ASP A 594 8.57 4.34 9.07
C ASP A 594 8.32 5.44 8.01
N ALA A 595 8.02 5.06 6.77
CA ALA A 595 7.81 5.99 5.65
C ALA A 595 6.85 5.36 4.62
N TYR A 596 6.51 6.10 3.57
CA TYR A 596 5.80 5.52 2.42
C TYR A 596 6.81 4.98 1.41
N SER A 597 6.88 3.66 1.30
CA SER A 597 7.55 2.92 0.24
C SER A 597 6.48 2.33 -0.68
N LEU A 598 6.42 2.76 -1.94
CA LEU A 598 5.33 2.48 -2.87
C LEU A 598 5.85 2.02 -4.24
N HIS A 599 5.02 1.31 -4.99
CA HIS A 599 5.29 0.93 -6.38
C HIS A 599 6.65 0.21 -6.56
N PRO A 600 6.88 -0.93 -5.89
CA PRO A 600 8.09 -1.70 -6.13
C PRO A 600 8.10 -2.27 -7.55
N ALA A 601 9.29 -2.36 -8.12
CA ALA A 601 9.59 -3.09 -9.34
C ALA A 601 10.71 -4.10 -9.07
N ILE A 602 10.61 -5.30 -9.66
CA ILE A 602 11.53 -6.41 -9.46
C ILE A 602 12.16 -6.89 -10.77
N SER A 603 13.40 -7.33 -10.70
CA SER A 603 14.04 -8.12 -11.75
C SER A 603 15.08 -9.05 -11.14
N VAL A 604 15.37 -10.19 -11.77
CA VAL A 604 16.38 -11.14 -11.29
C VAL A 604 17.50 -11.28 -12.33
N ASP A 605 18.75 -11.13 -11.88
CA ASP A 605 19.89 -11.33 -12.76
C ASP A 605 20.21 -12.82 -12.98
N THR A 606 21.01 -13.13 -14.00
CA THR A 606 21.44 -14.51 -14.31
C THR A 606 22.31 -15.18 -13.24
N SER A 607 22.75 -14.43 -12.22
CA SER A 607 23.43 -14.96 -11.03
C SER A 607 22.46 -15.26 -9.88
N GLY A 608 21.17 -14.99 -10.07
CA GLY A 608 20.10 -15.13 -9.09
C GLY A 608 20.13 -14.04 -8.01
N ASN A 609 20.67 -12.86 -8.30
CA ASN A 609 20.47 -11.70 -7.42
C ASN A 609 19.18 -10.99 -7.81
N THR A 610 18.38 -10.64 -6.82
CA THR A 610 17.15 -9.88 -6.99
C THR A 610 17.47 -8.40 -6.96
N HIS A 611 16.97 -7.65 -7.93
CA HIS A 611 17.07 -6.20 -8.04
C HIS A 611 15.69 -5.62 -7.73
N LEU A 612 15.62 -4.71 -6.76
CA LEU A 612 14.38 -4.00 -6.45
C LEU A 612 14.59 -2.51 -6.57
N ALA A 613 13.63 -1.82 -7.18
CA ALA A 613 13.52 -0.37 -7.15
C ALA A 613 12.11 0.04 -6.69
N TRP A 614 11.96 1.16 -5.99
CA TRP A 614 10.65 1.61 -5.50
C TRP A 614 10.65 3.12 -5.25
N MET A 615 9.47 3.73 -5.14
CA MET A 615 9.31 5.11 -4.72
C MET A 615 9.34 5.20 -3.20
N ASP A 616 10.13 6.12 -2.64
CA ASP A 616 10.26 6.23 -1.19
C ASP A 616 10.28 7.67 -0.68
N GLY A 617 9.41 7.95 0.30
CA GLY A 617 9.27 9.26 0.94
C GLY A 617 10.20 9.49 2.16
N ARG A 618 11.02 8.50 2.57
CA ARG A 618 11.78 8.55 3.84
C ARG A 618 12.72 9.75 3.99
N ALA A 619 13.11 10.38 2.89
CA ALA A 619 13.96 11.57 2.90
C ALA A 619 13.22 12.83 3.37
N TYR A 620 11.89 12.85 3.27
CA TYR A 620 11.07 14.05 3.37
C TYR A 620 10.10 14.03 4.54
N GLY A 621 9.80 12.85 5.09
CA GLY A 621 8.97 12.72 6.26
C GLY A 621 8.13 11.45 6.23
N PHE A 622 6.99 11.53 6.91
CA PHE A 622 6.07 10.41 7.15
C PHE A 622 4.72 10.62 6.50
N ASP A 623 4.48 11.78 5.88
CA ASP A 623 3.23 12.09 5.20
C ASP A 623 3.24 11.44 3.82
N ILE A 624 2.06 11.08 3.31
CA ILE A 624 1.94 10.47 1.97
C ILE A 624 2.23 11.49 0.86
N ASP A 625 1.91 12.77 1.12
CA ASP A 625 2.07 13.88 0.18
C ASP A 625 3.42 14.59 0.34
N VAL A 626 4.49 13.79 0.38
CA VAL A 626 5.86 14.26 0.30
C VAL A 626 6.44 14.05 -1.10
N ASN A 627 7.62 14.60 -1.34
CA ASN A 627 8.41 14.20 -2.51
C ASN A 627 8.84 12.72 -2.36
N TYR A 628 9.06 12.03 -3.47
CA TYR A 628 9.54 10.66 -3.48
C TYR A 628 10.83 10.57 -4.29
N GLU A 629 11.81 9.83 -3.77
CA GLU A 629 12.96 9.41 -4.55
C GLU A 629 12.81 7.97 -5.01
N ILE A 630 13.52 7.61 -6.07
CA ILE A 630 13.64 6.21 -6.47
C ILE A 630 14.77 5.58 -5.66
N TYR A 631 14.42 4.58 -4.84
CA TYR A 631 15.37 3.78 -4.10
C TYR A 631 15.68 2.48 -4.81
N TYR A 632 16.84 1.92 -4.51
CA TYR A 632 17.32 0.66 -5.05
C TYR A 632 17.96 -0.21 -3.97
N THR A 633 17.78 -1.52 -4.10
CA THR A 633 18.49 -2.53 -3.34
C THR A 633 18.79 -3.74 -4.20
N ARG A 634 19.83 -4.50 -3.81
CA ARG A 634 20.17 -5.78 -4.44
C ARG A 634 20.22 -6.86 -3.38
N LEU A 635 19.44 -7.91 -3.59
CA LEU A 635 19.26 -8.99 -2.65
C LEU A 635 19.89 -10.29 -3.16
N ARG A 636 20.29 -11.14 -2.20
CA ARG A 636 20.64 -12.53 -2.43
C ARG A 636 19.85 -13.38 -1.44
N LEU A 637 18.77 -13.96 -1.93
CA LEU A 637 17.81 -14.72 -1.12
C LEU A 637 18.35 -16.10 -0.75
N ARG A 638 18.92 -16.81 -1.74
CA ARG A 638 19.47 -18.16 -1.52
C ARG A 638 20.65 -18.14 -0.56
N GLY A 639 20.57 -19.02 0.45
CA GLY A 639 21.59 -19.17 1.48
C GLY A 639 21.47 -18.18 2.65
N ALA A 640 20.50 -17.26 2.62
CA ALA A 640 20.19 -16.38 3.76
C ALA A 640 19.30 -17.06 4.81
N GLY A 641 18.58 -18.12 4.42
CA GLY A 641 17.72 -18.94 5.26
C GLY A 641 17.33 -20.22 4.52
N GLU A 642 16.68 -21.14 5.22
CA GLU A 642 16.08 -22.33 4.61
C GLU A 642 14.82 -21.91 3.83
N TRP A 643 14.61 -22.51 2.66
CA TRP A 643 13.42 -22.32 1.84
C TRP A 643 12.49 -23.51 2.10
N ASP A 644 11.97 -23.58 3.32
CA ASP A 644 11.08 -24.62 3.83
C ASP A 644 9.68 -24.06 4.13
N GLY A 645 9.30 -23.00 3.42
CA GLY A 645 8.15 -22.16 3.68
C GLY A 645 8.54 -20.89 4.45
N ALA A 646 9.61 -20.92 5.25
CA ALA A 646 10.13 -19.78 6.02
C ALA A 646 8.99 -18.87 6.57
N PRO A 647 8.17 -19.33 7.53
CA PRO A 647 6.88 -18.72 7.85
C PRO A 647 6.96 -17.26 8.35
N ASP A 648 8.11 -16.86 8.92
CA ASP A 648 8.40 -15.49 9.36
C ASP A 648 9.20 -14.67 8.30
N GLY A 649 9.35 -15.22 7.09
CA GLY A 649 10.19 -14.70 6.02
C GLY A 649 11.69 -14.90 6.23
N LEU A 650 12.49 -14.35 5.32
CA LEU A 650 13.94 -14.31 5.40
C LEU A 650 14.42 -13.13 6.26
N PRO A 651 15.65 -13.19 6.82
CA PRO A 651 16.20 -12.06 7.57
C PRO A 651 16.49 -10.87 6.63
N SER A 652 15.73 -9.77 6.75
CA SER A 652 15.80 -8.59 5.87
C SER A 652 17.21 -8.01 5.70
N TYR A 653 18.02 -7.99 6.76
CA TYR A 653 19.41 -7.53 6.69
C TYR A 653 20.36 -8.57 6.10
N GLY A 654 20.06 -9.85 6.26
CA GLY A 654 20.92 -10.96 5.81
C GLY A 654 20.87 -11.17 4.30
N ILE A 655 19.76 -10.76 3.66
CA ILE A 655 19.58 -10.87 2.20
C ILE A 655 20.18 -9.69 1.42
N LYS A 656 20.45 -8.54 2.04
CA LYS A 656 20.92 -7.33 1.33
C LYS A 656 22.41 -7.41 0.97
N GLN A 657 22.71 -7.43 -0.32
CA GLN A 657 24.08 -7.24 -0.84
C GLN A 657 24.41 -5.76 -1.04
N ILE A 658 23.42 -4.98 -1.47
CA ILE A 658 23.43 -3.52 -1.52
C ILE A 658 22.34 -3.07 -0.56
N VAL A 659 22.64 -2.06 0.26
CA VAL A 659 21.65 -1.48 1.17
C VAL A 659 20.78 -0.48 0.43
N ASP A 660 19.56 -0.27 0.94
CA ASP A 660 18.59 0.66 0.37
C ASP A 660 19.21 2.05 0.22
N SER A 661 19.23 2.55 -1.00
CA SER A 661 19.80 3.86 -1.32
C SER A 661 19.04 4.52 -2.44
N ALA A 662 18.88 5.85 -2.36
CA ALA A 662 18.34 6.63 -3.47
C ALA A 662 19.29 6.54 -4.66
N ILE A 663 18.74 6.35 -5.86
CA ILE A 663 19.49 6.36 -7.12
C ILE A 663 19.78 7.81 -7.55
N SER A 664 18.88 8.73 -7.18
CA SER A 664 18.94 10.17 -7.41
C SER A 664 19.65 10.93 -6.27
N ASP A 665 20.06 12.16 -6.57
CA ASP A 665 20.45 13.12 -5.54
C ASP A 665 19.18 13.56 -4.79
N VAL A 666 19.16 13.33 -3.48
CA VAL A 666 18.02 13.70 -2.62
C VAL A 666 17.88 15.22 -2.58
N GLU A 667 16.74 15.72 -3.05
CA GLU A 667 16.43 17.15 -3.02
C GLU A 667 16.03 17.60 -1.59
N GLY A 668 16.01 18.92 -1.35
CA GLY A 668 15.46 19.47 -0.12
C GLY A 668 13.92 19.40 -0.09
N ILE A 669 13.32 19.60 1.08
CA ILE A 669 11.86 19.47 1.31
C ILE A 669 11.00 20.39 0.42
N ASP A 670 11.58 21.45 -0.16
CA ASP A 670 10.92 22.38 -1.09
C ASP A 670 11.18 22.05 -2.59
N GLY A 671 11.74 20.87 -2.91
CA GLY A 671 12.15 20.52 -4.28
C GLY A 671 13.33 21.36 -4.79
N ILE A 672 14.17 21.83 -3.87
CA ILE A 672 15.38 22.60 -4.17
C ILE A 672 16.57 21.80 -3.64
N PRO A 673 17.61 21.53 -4.45
CA PRO A 673 18.82 20.86 -3.98
C PRO A 673 19.36 21.54 -2.73
N THR A 674 19.74 20.75 -1.72
CA THR A 674 20.45 21.28 -0.55
C THR A 674 21.87 21.67 -0.95
N GLU A 675 22.05 22.81 -1.63
CA GLU A 675 23.36 23.20 -2.12
C GLU A 675 24.35 23.42 -0.97
N ILE A 676 25.36 22.53 -0.94
CA ILE A 676 26.77 22.86 -0.99
C ILE A 676 27.15 24.08 -0.13
N GLY A 677 27.43 23.81 1.14
CA GLY A 677 28.19 24.71 2.00
C GLY A 677 29.55 25.04 1.36
N HIS A 678 29.73 26.32 1.01
CA HIS A 678 30.97 26.93 0.57
C HIS A 678 32.23 26.42 1.32
N SER A 679 33.16 25.75 0.63
CA SER A 679 34.61 26.09 0.64
C SER A 679 35.46 25.14 -0.21
N GLY A 680 35.87 25.57 -1.40
CA GLY A 680 36.93 24.91 -2.19
C GLY A 680 36.96 25.41 -3.64
N PRO A 681 38.13 25.71 -4.24
CA PRO A 681 38.19 26.50 -5.45
C PRO A 681 37.75 25.70 -6.68
N ILE A 682 36.93 26.36 -7.49
CA ILE A 682 36.52 26.01 -8.84
C ILE A 682 37.73 25.48 -9.64
N ARG A 683 37.73 24.19 -9.98
CA ARG A 683 38.50 23.68 -11.11
C ARG A 683 37.63 23.81 -12.34
N THR A 684 37.93 24.84 -13.12
CA THR A 684 37.50 24.96 -14.52
C THR A 684 38.00 23.75 -15.31
N CYS A 685 37.09 22.99 -15.93
CA CYS A 685 37.44 22.16 -17.08
C CYS A 685 37.86 23.08 -18.24
N PRO A 686 38.97 22.81 -18.95
CA PRO A 686 39.31 23.56 -20.15
C PRO A 686 38.56 22.98 -21.34
N ASP A 687 37.91 23.86 -22.10
CA ASP A 687 37.55 23.61 -23.50
C ASP A 687 38.80 23.27 -24.30
N SER A 688 38.73 22.24 -25.14
CA SER A 688 39.50 22.19 -26.38
C SER A 688 38.95 21.14 -27.35
N HIS A 689 38.51 21.64 -28.51
CA HIS A 689 38.66 21.13 -29.88
C HIS A 689 38.43 19.65 -30.21
#